data_AF-A0A4U6XEF7-F1
#
_entry.id   AF-A0A4U6XEF7-F1
#
_cell.length_a   1.000
_cell.length_b   1.000
_cell.length_c   1.000
_cell.angle_alpha   90.00
_cell.angle_beta   90.00
_cell.angle_gamma   90.00
#
_symmetry.space_group_name_H-M   'P 1'
#
loop_
_entity.id
_entity.type
_entity.pdbx_description
1 polymer ?
#
loop_
_entity_poly.entity_id
_entity_poly.type
_entity_poly.pdbx_seq_one_letter_code
_entity_poly.pdbx_strand_id
1 'polypeptide(L)'
;MAAATSSKDDDNMVELATVAPAQGSHNRDEHDAEPDVDQAYLASRGWSKFFRSVLFQVILFGCISFVGPSIFDAISNLGGGGLSTPYLANLATTLNYVSGSLVTLFGGPLINKIGIKWSSFIASVAFPLVGSGYYVSARYSVDWYLLAATTVNGLTAGFLYVSSTTAMQTYPDQKDRGWYLGLWSAMMNSGAVIGGIINFATNYRRSGAGGVAWFTYLIFVGLECTGFVWAMLLSPTARVRRKDGTRPDLSGRRKVTWKGELAALWAHARQKTSWLAFVPAFYSFFYGGTMGTYLTLHFSVRARALSTMLTPMCTIPSVMVYGKLLDMQRWPQKTRAWVALCSWVLPQAASFVWLGVEYHKFGTGSSTGLDPVVDGRRWAEAYLPFLIMFTTGYWTQLSLYWILGTFDNDVKSTARSSGLFRAFTTCGMAVSYGINSSASVDPRIPLTLSCNHLNNVCCDSQLRTMGWKDHLKRLKNEVEQLIAEPGSQSSTQSQAPPSQQQQQYQQYAQPPPPLPQQQPMGGQPGHVYWQPQFRPDVPITQDWDGKIGNGTDGWGNQELQHYTDEQQNVFHTPDGKLVLRALANSSCPNPEQKYTSARLVSRQTLARDQGVLTAVILSPCAEGIWPAFWLLPQEPFAWPTDGEVDIAETWNGDCENHSCLHWGQHHEPDKHRVLGTKIPDMQYRPVRYDLAWVQPGGQPGQGRMVWYIDGRPVMKGDIPPGTRPMRDMTILLNVAMGGNVCRGKTPRDGYYDLVVHQLFMASEPEYGGWQRFENDWAHTQLGNTY
;
A
#
# COMPACT_ATOMS: atom_id res chain seq x y z
N MET A 1 38.91 -51.14 23.57
CA MET A 1 38.22 -51.43 24.85
C MET A 1 38.13 -50.09 25.58
N ALA A 2 37.01 -49.34 25.49
CA ALA A 2 35.76 -49.50 26.27
C ALA A 2 36.07 -49.48 27.79
N ALA A 3 35.47 -48.67 28.69
CA ALA A 3 34.31 -47.76 28.73
C ALA A 3 34.50 -46.87 30.00
N ALA A 4 34.25 -45.56 30.01
CA ALA A 4 33.00 -44.81 30.27
C ALA A 4 32.46 -44.79 31.74
N THR A 5 31.99 -43.58 32.13
CA THR A 5 31.09 -43.15 33.24
C THR A 5 31.75 -42.79 34.60
N SER A 6 31.37 -41.76 35.38
CA SER A 6 30.43 -40.61 35.29
C SER A 6 30.43 -39.85 36.65
N SER A 7 30.34 -38.50 36.65
CA SER A 7 29.62 -37.56 37.57
C SER A 7 30.46 -36.31 37.95
N LYS A 8 30.15 -35.09 37.47
CA LYS A 8 29.29 -34.01 38.06
C LYS A 8 29.84 -33.46 39.39
N ASP A 9 29.92 -32.17 39.73
CA ASP A 9 29.55 -30.86 39.17
C ASP A 9 30.42 -29.76 39.87
N ASP A 10 30.56 -28.59 39.22
CA ASP A 10 30.73 -27.20 39.71
C ASP A 10 31.67 -26.81 40.88
N ASP A 11 32.67 -25.96 40.58
CA ASP A 11 32.67 -24.52 40.98
C ASP A 11 33.98 -23.82 40.53
N ASN A 12 33.86 -22.82 39.64
CA ASN A 12 34.96 -21.96 39.20
C ASN A 12 34.54 -20.50 39.38
N MET A 13 34.90 -19.92 40.53
CA MET A 13 34.68 -18.51 40.88
C MET A 13 35.63 -17.62 40.08
N VAL A 14 35.09 -16.81 39.16
CA VAL A 14 35.79 -15.69 38.53
C VAL A 14 35.35 -14.40 39.20
N GLU A 15 36.29 -13.76 39.88
CA GLU A 15 36.13 -12.53 40.65
C GLU A 15 35.80 -11.33 39.74
N LEU A 16 34.68 -10.66 40.06
CA LEU A 16 34.21 -9.43 39.43
C LEU A 16 35.12 -8.25 39.82
N ALA A 17 35.84 -7.67 38.86
CA ALA A 17 36.45 -6.36 39.02
C ALA A 17 35.38 -5.26 38.90
N THR A 18 35.15 -4.57 40.01
CA THR A 18 34.28 -3.41 40.19
C THR A 18 34.83 -2.16 39.47
N VAL A 19 33.94 -1.44 38.80
CA VAL A 19 34.23 -0.17 38.11
C VAL A 19 34.07 0.99 39.10
N ALA A 20 35.15 1.72 39.36
CA ALA A 20 35.16 3.03 40.02
C ALA A 20 35.72 4.10 39.04
N PRO A 21 35.33 5.37 39.16
CA PRO A 21 35.45 6.37 38.11
C PRO A 21 36.88 6.94 38.04
N ALA A 22 37.50 6.91 36.86
CA ALA A 22 38.82 7.49 36.65
C ALA A 22 38.74 9.02 36.56
N GLN A 23 39.23 9.69 37.61
CA GLN A 23 39.73 11.07 37.56
C GLN A 23 41.08 11.12 36.85
N GLY A 24 41.38 12.28 36.27
CA GLY A 24 42.37 12.44 35.20
C GLY A 24 43.82 12.11 35.54
N SER A 25 44.49 11.53 34.54
CA SER A 25 45.91 11.78 34.26
C SER A 25 46.05 11.98 32.75
N HIS A 26 46.31 13.23 32.37
CA HIS A 26 46.71 13.61 31.02
C HIS A 26 48.00 12.87 30.63
N ASN A 27 47.89 11.81 29.83
CA ASN A 27 48.98 11.38 28.95
C ASN A 27 48.94 12.30 27.71
N ARG A 28 49.71 13.38 27.79
CA ARG A 28 50.15 14.15 26.63
C ARG A 28 51.28 13.35 25.99
N ASP A 29 51.02 12.55 24.95
CA ASP A 29 52.06 12.05 24.02
C ASP A 29 51.49 11.34 22.76
N GLU A 30 50.23 11.60 22.36
CA GLU A 30 49.64 11.00 21.14
C GLU A 30 48.92 12.02 20.21
N HIS A 31 49.17 13.33 20.37
CA HIS A 31 48.47 14.37 19.60
C HIS A 31 49.27 15.08 18.50
N ASP A 32 50.53 14.72 18.25
CA ASP A 32 51.36 15.38 17.23
C ASP A 32 51.97 14.38 16.21
N ALA A 33 51.22 13.36 15.80
CA ALA A 33 51.57 12.66 14.55
C ALA A 33 51.08 13.53 13.38
N GLU A 34 52.00 14.16 12.65
CA GLU A 34 51.67 14.85 11.39
C GLU A 34 50.81 13.93 10.50
N PRO A 35 49.75 14.44 9.86
CA PRO A 35 48.93 13.62 8.98
C PRO A 35 49.79 13.02 7.87
N ASP A 36 49.71 11.69 7.66
CA ASP A 36 50.42 10.95 6.58
C ASP A 36 49.93 11.44 5.20
N VAL A 37 50.52 12.53 4.70
CA VAL A 37 50.19 13.15 3.41
C VAL A 37 50.86 12.37 2.27
N ASP A 38 50.07 11.82 1.37
CA ASP A 38 50.56 11.06 0.21
C ASP A 38 51.07 11.99 -0.90
N GLN A 39 52.35 12.38 -0.81
CA GLN A 39 53.00 13.26 -1.78
C GLN A 39 52.96 12.69 -3.22
N ALA A 40 53.04 11.37 -3.38
CA ALA A 40 52.94 10.71 -4.69
C ALA A 40 51.55 10.87 -5.31
N TYR A 41 50.49 10.85 -4.49
CA TYR A 41 49.14 11.19 -4.94
C TYR A 41 49.03 12.65 -5.37
N LEU A 42 49.60 13.59 -4.61
CA LEU A 42 49.56 15.02 -4.96
C LEU A 42 50.24 15.29 -6.31
N ALA A 43 51.38 14.64 -6.56
CA ALA A 43 52.15 14.72 -7.80
C ALA A 43 51.48 14.01 -9.00
N SER A 44 50.56 13.06 -8.77
CA SER A 44 49.85 12.37 -9.85
C SER A 44 48.95 13.33 -10.65
N ARG A 45 48.80 13.08 -11.96
CA ARG A 45 47.96 13.89 -12.87
C ARG A 45 46.97 13.02 -13.63
N GLY A 46 45.86 13.62 -14.05
CA GLY A 46 44.86 12.96 -14.89
C GLY A 46 43.95 11.97 -14.16
N TRP A 47 43.62 10.87 -14.83
CA TRP A 47 42.56 9.94 -14.42
C TRP A 47 42.84 9.23 -13.10
N SER A 48 44.09 8.84 -12.80
CA SER A 48 44.43 8.11 -11.57
C SER A 48 44.17 8.93 -10.30
N LYS A 49 44.41 10.25 -10.34
CA LYS A 49 44.13 11.18 -9.25
C LYS A 49 42.63 11.35 -9.03
N PHE A 50 41.89 11.54 -10.12
CA PHE A 50 40.43 11.66 -10.10
C PHE A 50 39.76 10.38 -9.60
N PHE A 51 40.18 9.22 -10.11
CA PHE A 51 39.65 7.91 -9.76
C PHE A 51 39.76 7.59 -8.26
N ARG A 52 40.85 8.04 -7.61
CA ARG A 52 41.09 7.83 -6.17
C ARG A 52 40.52 8.94 -5.27
N SER A 53 39.95 9.99 -5.87
CA SER A 53 39.40 11.12 -5.11
C SER A 53 38.13 10.75 -4.36
N VAL A 54 37.91 11.38 -3.20
CA VAL A 54 36.67 11.23 -2.41
C VAL A 54 35.42 11.51 -3.26
N LEU A 55 35.46 12.57 -4.09
CA LEU A 55 34.32 12.95 -4.93
C LEU A 55 33.93 11.84 -5.90
N PHE A 56 34.89 11.26 -6.63
CA PHE A 56 34.59 10.18 -7.56
C PHE A 56 34.09 8.92 -6.86
N GLN A 57 34.64 8.61 -5.68
CA GLN A 57 34.15 7.48 -4.87
C GLN A 57 32.71 7.71 -4.40
N VAL A 58 32.35 8.92 -3.98
CA VAL A 58 30.96 9.30 -3.61
C VAL A 58 30.04 9.19 -4.82
N ILE A 59 30.47 9.64 -6.00
CA ILE A 59 29.72 9.48 -7.25
C ILE A 59 29.48 7.99 -7.56
N LEU A 60 30.50 7.14 -7.43
CA LEU A 60 30.34 5.70 -7.62
C LEU A 60 29.35 5.07 -6.62
N PHE A 61 29.40 5.46 -5.34
CA PHE A 61 28.38 5.06 -4.37
C PHE A 61 26.99 5.55 -4.76
N GLY A 62 26.89 6.78 -5.28
CA GLY A 62 25.67 7.31 -5.86
C GLY A 62 25.16 6.46 -7.03
N CYS A 63 26.02 6.05 -7.96
CA CYS A 63 25.66 5.17 -9.09
C CYS A 63 25.20 3.78 -8.63
N ILE A 64 25.87 3.17 -7.65
CA ILE A 64 25.45 1.88 -7.07
C ILE A 64 24.09 2.03 -6.39
N SER A 65 23.92 3.13 -5.65
CA SER A 65 22.66 3.40 -4.97
C SER A 65 21.53 3.72 -5.96
N PHE A 66 21.85 4.40 -7.07
CA PHE A 66 20.97 4.73 -8.18
C PHE A 66 20.34 3.49 -8.80
N VAL A 67 21.11 2.42 -9.01
CA VAL A 67 20.61 1.18 -9.64
C VAL A 67 20.07 0.13 -8.67
N GLY A 68 20.25 0.30 -7.35
CA GLY A 68 19.71 -0.62 -6.35
C GLY A 68 18.67 0.07 -5.47
N PRO A 69 19.07 0.63 -4.30
CA PRO A 69 18.19 1.37 -3.40
C PRO A 69 17.19 2.33 -4.05
N SER A 70 17.62 3.10 -5.05
CA SER A 70 16.76 4.12 -5.67
C SER A 70 15.67 3.51 -6.56
N ILE A 71 15.95 2.36 -7.19
CA ILE A 71 14.97 1.60 -7.95
C ILE A 71 13.98 0.94 -7.00
N PHE A 72 14.47 0.40 -5.87
CA PHE A 72 13.61 -0.09 -4.79
C PHE A 72 12.68 1.02 -4.26
N ASP A 73 13.21 2.22 -4.03
CA ASP A 73 12.43 3.39 -3.63
C ASP A 73 11.45 3.81 -4.74
N ALA A 74 11.85 3.74 -6.01
CA ALA A 74 10.98 4.01 -7.16
C ALA A 74 9.78 3.06 -7.17
N ILE A 75 10.01 1.75 -6.99
CA ILE A 75 8.98 0.72 -6.90
C ILE A 75 8.08 0.97 -5.68
N SER A 76 8.67 1.22 -4.52
CA SER A 76 7.93 1.46 -3.28
C SER A 76 7.05 2.70 -3.36
N ASN A 77 7.55 3.77 -3.98
CA ASN A 77 6.83 5.03 -4.15
C ASN A 77 5.65 4.93 -5.15
N LEU A 78 5.54 3.85 -5.93
CA LEU A 78 4.34 3.57 -6.73
C LEU A 78 3.09 3.37 -5.86
N GLY A 79 3.23 3.19 -4.55
CA GLY A 79 2.17 2.78 -3.64
C GLY A 79 1.90 1.28 -3.78
N GLY A 80 2.12 0.52 -2.70
CA GLY A 80 1.98 -0.93 -2.74
C GLY A 80 2.90 -1.61 -3.75
N GLY A 81 4.10 -1.06 -4.00
CA GLY A 81 5.03 -1.60 -4.99
C GLY A 81 4.54 -1.53 -6.44
N GLY A 82 3.43 -0.82 -6.71
CA GLY A 82 2.75 -0.84 -8.01
C GLY A 82 1.80 -2.02 -8.19
N LEU A 83 1.56 -2.82 -7.15
CA LEU A 83 0.53 -3.87 -7.17
C LEU A 83 -0.87 -3.26 -6.96
N SER A 84 -1.91 -4.08 -7.18
CA SER A 84 -3.31 -3.66 -7.02
C SER A 84 -3.70 -3.37 -5.57
N THR A 85 -3.02 -3.98 -4.61
CA THR A 85 -3.20 -3.74 -3.17
C THR A 85 -1.85 -3.51 -2.48
N PRO A 86 -1.80 -2.76 -1.36
CA PRO A 86 -0.55 -2.45 -0.69
C PRO A 86 0.01 -3.61 0.14
N TYR A 87 -0.82 -4.59 0.49
CA TYR A 87 -0.53 -5.58 1.53
C TYR A 87 0.63 -6.51 1.20
N LEU A 88 0.63 -7.11 0.00
CA LEU A 88 1.69 -8.02 -0.43
C LEU A 88 3.05 -7.28 -0.53
N ALA A 89 3.04 -6.07 -1.09
CA ALA A 89 4.25 -5.26 -1.19
C ALA A 89 4.75 -4.79 0.19
N ASN A 90 3.84 -4.44 1.10
CA ASN A 90 4.18 -4.10 2.48
C ASN A 90 4.78 -5.32 3.21
N LEU A 91 4.25 -6.53 2.99
CA LEU A 91 4.83 -7.77 3.52
C LEU A 91 6.23 -8.03 2.94
N ALA A 92 6.40 -7.93 1.62
CA ALA A 92 7.70 -8.12 0.96
C ALA A 92 8.74 -7.11 1.46
N THR A 93 8.36 -5.84 1.57
CA THR A 93 9.20 -4.76 2.11
C THR A 93 9.53 -4.98 3.59
N THR A 94 8.59 -5.51 4.38
CA THR A 94 8.83 -5.91 5.77
C THR A 94 9.91 -6.97 5.84
N LEU A 95 9.81 -8.03 5.04
CA LEU A 95 10.82 -9.10 5.01
C LEU A 95 12.20 -8.57 4.62
N ASN A 96 12.28 -7.68 3.62
CA ASN A 96 13.51 -7.01 3.22
C ASN A 96 14.14 -6.21 4.39
N TYR A 97 13.35 -5.46 5.15
CA TYR A 97 13.89 -4.69 6.28
C TYR A 97 14.20 -5.54 7.52
N VAL A 98 13.44 -6.60 7.78
CA VAL A 98 13.77 -7.58 8.84
C VAL A 98 15.09 -8.29 8.53
N SER A 99 15.26 -8.79 7.32
CA SER A 99 16.51 -9.46 6.95
C SER A 99 17.69 -8.47 6.89
N GLY A 100 17.44 -7.24 6.43
CA GLY A 100 18.40 -6.15 6.47
C GLY A 100 18.81 -5.71 7.88
N SER A 101 17.88 -5.68 8.85
CA SER A 101 18.20 -5.31 10.24
C SER A 101 19.15 -6.32 10.89
N LEU A 102 18.95 -7.61 10.62
CA LEU A 102 19.85 -8.67 11.09
C LEU A 102 21.28 -8.47 10.57
N VAL A 103 21.44 -8.15 9.28
CA VAL A 103 22.78 -7.98 8.68
C VAL A 103 23.42 -6.66 9.11
N THR A 104 22.66 -5.58 9.16
CA THR A 104 23.18 -4.26 9.56
C THR A 104 23.58 -4.20 11.03
N LEU A 105 22.94 -4.99 11.90
CA LEU A 105 23.34 -5.15 13.31
C LEU A 105 24.78 -5.64 13.43
N PHE A 106 25.19 -6.59 12.58
CA PHE A 106 26.56 -7.09 12.47
C PHE A 106 27.40 -6.32 11.44
N GLY A 107 26.90 -5.18 10.95
CA GLY A 107 27.52 -4.39 9.89
C GLY A 107 28.96 -3.99 10.20
N GLY A 108 29.24 -3.52 11.42
CA GLY A 108 30.61 -3.19 11.83
C GLY A 108 31.59 -4.35 11.64
N PRO A 109 31.41 -5.49 12.32
CA PRO A 109 32.23 -6.69 12.12
C PRO A 109 32.36 -7.14 10.65
N LEU A 110 31.25 -7.14 9.90
CA LEU A 110 31.21 -7.57 8.50
C LEU A 110 32.02 -6.62 7.60
N ILE A 111 31.76 -5.32 7.66
CA ILE A 111 32.45 -4.31 6.84
C ILE A 111 33.93 -4.21 7.22
N ASN A 112 34.27 -4.31 8.51
CA ASN A 112 35.66 -4.24 8.98
C ASN A 112 36.50 -5.44 8.49
N LYS A 113 35.87 -6.58 8.20
CA LYS A 113 36.54 -7.79 7.71
C LYS A 113 36.56 -7.91 6.18
N ILE A 114 35.43 -7.68 5.54
CA ILE A 114 35.25 -7.85 4.08
C ILE A 114 35.75 -6.61 3.33
N GLY A 115 35.61 -5.43 3.94
CA GLY A 115 35.95 -4.15 3.36
C GLY A 115 34.81 -3.54 2.56
N ILE A 116 34.74 -2.20 2.59
CA ILE A 116 33.68 -1.38 1.98
C ILE A 116 33.41 -1.74 0.49
N LYS A 117 34.46 -1.95 -0.31
CA LYS A 117 34.33 -2.31 -1.74
C LYS A 117 33.58 -3.63 -1.94
N TRP A 118 34.06 -4.70 -1.31
CA TRP A 118 33.54 -6.04 -1.53
C TRP A 118 32.17 -6.23 -0.90
N SER A 119 31.89 -5.56 0.22
CA SER A 119 30.54 -5.49 0.79
C SER A 119 29.54 -4.84 -0.17
N SER A 120 29.94 -3.77 -0.86
CA SER A 120 29.09 -3.13 -1.87
C SER A 120 28.88 -4.02 -3.10
N PHE A 121 29.88 -4.81 -3.48
CA PHE A 121 29.76 -5.80 -4.56
C PHE A 121 28.76 -6.91 -4.22
N ILE A 122 28.85 -7.49 -3.01
CA ILE A 122 27.91 -8.53 -2.54
C ILE A 122 26.46 -8.04 -2.62
N ALA A 123 26.20 -6.81 -2.18
CA ALA A 123 24.88 -6.20 -2.29
C ALA A 123 24.39 -6.10 -3.74
N SER A 124 25.26 -5.60 -4.63
CA SER A 124 24.89 -5.30 -6.02
C SER A 124 24.53 -6.51 -6.88
N VAL A 125 24.99 -7.70 -6.52
CA VAL A 125 24.66 -8.95 -7.23
C VAL A 125 23.18 -9.32 -7.04
N ALA A 126 22.57 -8.93 -5.92
CA ALA A 126 21.19 -9.29 -5.60
C ALA A 126 20.15 -8.28 -6.09
N PHE A 127 20.55 -7.09 -6.56
CA PHE A 127 19.61 -6.05 -6.97
C PHE A 127 18.57 -6.53 -7.98
N PRO A 128 18.93 -7.29 -9.06
CA PRO A 128 17.97 -7.69 -10.08
C PRO A 128 16.82 -8.56 -9.57
N LEU A 129 16.97 -9.17 -8.38
CA LEU A 129 15.96 -10.05 -7.78
C LEU A 129 14.70 -9.28 -7.38
N VAL A 130 14.82 -8.03 -6.94
CA VAL A 130 13.66 -7.26 -6.49
C VAL A 130 12.77 -6.93 -7.69
N GLY A 131 13.33 -6.31 -8.73
CA GLY A 131 12.59 -5.97 -9.93
C GLY A 131 11.96 -7.20 -10.58
N SER A 132 12.68 -8.32 -10.65
CA SER A 132 12.15 -9.57 -11.21
C SER A 132 11.05 -10.17 -10.33
N GLY A 133 11.16 -10.05 -9.01
CA GLY A 133 10.14 -10.47 -8.04
C GLY A 133 8.81 -9.78 -8.29
N TYR A 134 8.83 -8.45 -8.41
CA TYR A 134 7.63 -7.66 -8.71
C TYR A 134 7.09 -7.94 -10.13
N TYR A 135 7.97 -8.11 -11.11
CA TYR A 135 7.57 -8.49 -12.47
C TYR A 135 6.78 -9.81 -12.48
N VAL A 136 7.30 -10.85 -11.83
CA VAL A 136 6.69 -12.19 -11.82
C VAL A 136 5.36 -12.18 -11.07
N SER A 137 5.28 -11.50 -9.93
CA SER A 137 4.01 -11.35 -9.19
C SER A 137 2.99 -10.56 -10.03
N ALA A 138 3.38 -9.44 -10.65
CA ALA A 138 2.46 -8.62 -11.44
C ALA A 138 2.00 -9.28 -12.76
N ARG A 139 2.83 -10.10 -13.41
CA ARG A 139 2.51 -10.72 -14.72
C ARG A 139 1.86 -12.09 -14.61
N TYR A 140 2.28 -12.89 -13.64
CA TYR A 140 1.91 -14.31 -13.51
C TYR A 140 1.18 -14.62 -12.20
N SER A 141 1.00 -13.65 -11.31
CA SER A 141 0.37 -13.84 -9.99
C SER A 141 1.08 -14.88 -9.13
N VAL A 142 2.42 -14.94 -9.23
CA VAL A 142 3.27 -15.85 -8.44
C VAL A 142 3.97 -15.05 -7.33
N ASP A 143 3.39 -15.10 -6.13
CA ASP A 143 3.78 -14.18 -5.04
C ASP A 143 4.95 -14.68 -4.19
N TRP A 144 5.16 -16.01 -4.09
CA TRP A 144 6.23 -16.57 -3.26
C TRP A 144 7.63 -16.10 -3.70
N TYR A 145 7.82 -15.90 -5.01
CA TYR A 145 9.10 -15.46 -5.56
C TYR A 145 9.42 -14.03 -5.14
N LEU A 146 8.43 -13.13 -5.12
CA LEU A 146 8.60 -11.76 -4.63
C LEU A 146 9.07 -11.76 -3.16
N LEU A 147 8.44 -12.58 -2.30
CA LEU A 147 8.80 -12.69 -0.88
C LEU A 147 10.23 -13.25 -0.70
N ALA A 148 10.58 -14.29 -1.45
CA ALA A 148 11.92 -14.88 -1.41
C ALA A 148 13.00 -13.89 -1.90
N ALA A 149 12.75 -13.26 -3.05
CA ALA A 149 13.67 -12.31 -3.67
C ALA A 149 13.95 -11.09 -2.77
N THR A 150 12.90 -10.49 -2.20
CA THR A 150 13.03 -9.34 -1.28
C THR A 150 13.73 -9.72 0.03
N THR A 151 13.51 -10.93 0.54
CA THR A 151 14.23 -11.44 1.71
C THR A 151 15.74 -11.55 1.43
N VAL A 152 16.11 -12.16 0.30
CA VAL A 152 17.51 -12.29 -0.13
C VAL A 152 18.15 -10.91 -0.36
N ASN A 153 17.43 -10.00 -1.03
CA ASN A 153 17.90 -8.64 -1.21
C ASN A 153 18.13 -7.92 0.12
N GLY A 154 17.25 -8.08 1.12
CA GLY A 154 17.46 -7.44 2.41
C GLY A 154 18.74 -7.92 3.11
N LEU A 155 19.04 -9.23 3.04
CA LEU A 155 20.29 -9.80 3.57
C LEU A 155 21.53 -9.18 2.90
N THR A 156 21.49 -8.91 1.60
CA THR A 156 22.64 -8.38 0.87
C THR A 156 22.71 -6.85 0.89
N ALA A 157 21.58 -6.15 0.81
CA ALA A 157 21.47 -4.69 0.82
C ALA A 157 21.98 -4.08 2.14
N GLY A 158 21.87 -4.82 3.25
CA GLY A 158 22.49 -4.42 4.53
C GLY A 158 23.98 -4.12 4.40
N PHE A 159 24.72 -4.87 3.58
CA PHE A 159 26.14 -4.61 3.34
C PHE A 159 26.38 -3.26 2.66
N LEU A 160 25.56 -2.90 1.66
CA LEU A 160 25.68 -1.62 0.96
C LEU A 160 25.39 -0.45 1.89
N TYR A 161 24.32 -0.53 2.69
CA TYR A 161 23.94 0.59 3.54
C TYR A 161 25.01 0.88 4.60
N VAL A 162 25.61 -0.15 5.21
CA VAL A 162 26.68 0.07 6.18
C VAL A 162 27.97 0.50 5.47
N SER A 163 28.31 -0.07 4.31
CA SER A 163 29.52 0.31 3.57
C SER A 163 29.48 1.76 3.08
N SER A 164 28.36 2.18 2.49
CA SER A 164 28.14 3.52 1.96
C SER A 164 28.12 4.57 3.06
N THR A 165 27.36 4.36 4.14
CA THR A 165 27.30 5.29 5.28
C THR A 165 28.67 5.45 5.95
N THR A 166 29.39 4.34 6.17
CA THR A 166 30.76 4.37 6.69
C THR A 166 31.68 5.16 5.76
N ALA A 167 31.60 4.94 4.45
CA ALA A 167 32.40 5.68 3.47
C ALA A 167 32.06 7.18 3.48
N MET A 168 30.79 7.56 3.54
CA MET A 168 30.37 8.97 3.53
C MET A 168 30.78 9.72 4.79
N GLN A 169 30.89 9.03 5.92
CA GLN A 169 31.34 9.63 7.18
C GLN A 169 32.87 9.70 7.30
N THR A 170 33.60 8.80 6.65
CA THR A 170 35.06 8.67 6.84
C THR A 170 35.90 9.24 5.71
N TYR A 171 35.38 9.20 4.47
CA TYR A 171 36.14 9.64 3.30
C TYR A 171 36.28 11.16 3.24
N PRO A 172 35.20 11.95 3.38
CA PRO A 172 35.30 13.41 3.40
C PRO A 172 35.92 13.96 4.68
N ASP A 173 36.40 15.19 4.63
CA ASP A 173 36.77 15.95 5.81
C ASP A 173 35.53 16.34 6.62
N GLN A 174 35.68 16.45 7.94
CA GLN A 174 34.57 16.72 8.87
C GLN A 174 33.76 17.97 8.52
N LYS A 175 34.42 18.99 7.95
CA LYS A 175 33.80 20.27 7.55
C LYS A 175 32.94 20.19 6.28
N ASP A 176 33.13 19.15 5.46
CA ASP A 176 32.46 18.97 4.17
C ASP A 176 31.51 17.75 4.19
N ARG A 177 31.35 17.09 5.35
CA ARG A 177 30.57 15.85 5.49
C ARG A 177 29.11 16.04 5.06
N GLY A 178 28.47 17.14 5.45
CA GLY A 178 27.09 17.45 5.10
C GLY A 178 26.86 17.56 3.60
N TRP A 179 27.77 18.22 2.88
CA TRP A 179 27.74 18.36 1.43
C TRP A 179 27.85 17.00 0.73
N TYR A 180 28.80 16.15 1.14
CA TYR A 180 28.96 14.82 0.53
C TYR A 180 27.81 13.86 0.88
N LEU A 181 27.25 13.94 2.10
CA LEU A 181 26.03 13.23 2.47
C LEU A 181 24.84 13.69 1.62
N GLY A 182 24.70 14.99 1.39
CA GLY A 182 23.70 15.58 0.50
C GLY A 182 23.85 15.11 -0.94
N LEU A 183 25.07 15.12 -1.47
CA LEU A 183 25.36 14.63 -2.83
C LEU A 183 25.01 13.15 -2.99
N TRP A 184 25.42 12.30 -2.03
CA TRP A 184 25.06 10.89 -2.04
C TRP A 184 23.54 10.69 -2.02
N SER A 185 22.83 11.38 -1.12
CA SER A 185 21.36 11.30 -1.04
C SER A 185 20.66 11.83 -2.30
N ALA A 186 21.16 12.91 -2.90
CA ALA A 186 20.66 13.42 -4.17
C ALA A 186 20.81 12.38 -5.30
N MET A 187 21.95 11.70 -5.37
CA MET A 187 22.18 10.64 -6.35
C MET A 187 21.33 9.38 -6.06
N MET A 188 21.04 9.07 -4.80
CA MET A 188 20.05 8.04 -4.45
C MET A 188 18.62 8.42 -4.84
N ASN A 189 18.31 9.71 -5.03
CA ASN A 189 16.97 10.11 -5.41
C ASN A 189 16.81 10.23 -6.94
N SER A 190 17.90 10.37 -7.71
CA SER A 190 17.80 10.49 -9.16
C SER A 190 17.31 9.22 -9.86
N GLY A 191 17.55 8.03 -9.28
CA GLY A 191 16.99 6.77 -9.81
C GLY A 191 15.47 6.72 -9.71
N ALA A 192 14.94 7.26 -8.61
CA ALA A 192 13.50 7.42 -8.43
C ALA A 192 12.87 8.42 -9.41
N VAL A 193 13.58 9.49 -9.81
CA VAL A 193 13.11 10.39 -10.87
C VAL A 193 12.92 9.64 -12.19
N ILE A 194 13.93 8.88 -12.63
CA ILE A 194 13.87 8.16 -13.91
C ILE A 194 12.79 7.07 -13.85
N GLY A 195 12.72 6.32 -12.75
CA GLY A 195 11.64 5.34 -12.55
C GLY A 195 10.26 5.99 -12.51
N GLY A 196 10.15 7.18 -11.92
CA GLY A 196 8.92 7.96 -11.89
C GLY A 196 8.50 8.47 -13.27
N ILE A 197 9.42 8.98 -14.08
CA ILE A 197 9.17 9.42 -15.46
C ILE A 197 8.69 8.25 -16.31
N ILE A 198 9.38 7.10 -16.24
CA ILE A 198 9.00 5.89 -16.97
C ILE A 198 7.59 5.47 -16.56
N ASN A 199 7.34 5.36 -15.25
CA ASN A 199 6.05 4.95 -14.74
C ASN A 199 4.92 5.93 -15.12
N PHE A 200 5.18 7.23 -15.06
CA PHE A 200 4.23 8.26 -15.48
C PHE A 200 3.93 8.15 -16.98
N ALA A 201 4.96 8.05 -17.82
CA ALA A 201 4.79 7.91 -19.27
C ALA A 201 3.97 6.67 -19.65
N THR A 202 4.15 5.56 -18.93
CA THR A 202 3.47 4.29 -19.22
C THR A 202 2.06 4.22 -18.64
N ASN A 203 1.73 5.01 -17.62
CA ASN A 203 0.42 4.99 -16.94
C ASN A 203 -0.37 6.30 -17.06
N TYR A 204 0.11 7.30 -17.81
CA TYR A 204 -0.52 8.61 -17.92
C TYR A 204 -2.00 8.55 -18.35
N ARG A 205 -2.36 7.56 -19.17
CA ARG A 205 -3.73 7.37 -19.69
C ARG A 205 -4.63 6.52 -18.76
N ARG A 206 -4.11 6.01 -17.64
CA ARG A 206 -4.86 5.14 -16.70
C ARG A 206 -5.29 5.94 -15.46
N SER A 207 -6.55 6.36 -15.43
CA SER A 207 -7.13 7.17 -14.33
C SER A 207 -7.80 6.37 -13.20
N GLY A 208 -7.99 5.04 -13.36
CA GLY A 208 -8.64 4.17 -12.37
C GLY A 208 -7.72 3.67 -11.24
N ALA A 209 -8.29 2.99 -10.24
CA ALA A 209 -7.54 2.22 -9.24
C ALA A 209 -7.07 0.88 -9.83
N GLY A 210 -5.84 0.43 -9.51
CA GLY A 210 -5.26 -0.79 -10.06
C GLY A 210 -3.74 -0.85 -9.95
N GLY A 211 -3.13 -1.93 -10.47
CA GLY A 211 -1.67 -2.09 -10.53
C GLY A 211 -1.04 -1.35 -11.71
N VAL A 212 0.26 -1.03 -11.58
CA VAL A 212 1.12 -0.48 -12.61
C VAL A 212 1.36 -1.51 -13.72
N ALA A 213 1.59 -1.07 -14.95
CA ALA A 213 1.89 -1.97 -16.06
C ALA A 213 3.15 -2.82 -15.80
N TRP A 214 3.03 -4.15 -15.91
CA TRP A 214 4.07 -5.13 -15.57
C TRP A 214 5.41 -4.92 -16.29
N PHE A 215 5.40 -4.35 -17.50
CA PHE A 215 6.62 -4.12 -18.27
C PHE A 215 7.53 -3.04 -17.66
N THR A 216 6.98 -2.18 -16.79
CA THR A 216 7.74 -1.18 -16.03
C THR A 216 8.87 -1.84 -15.22
N TYR A 217 8.60 -3.04 -14.66
CA TYR A 217 9.58 -3.79 -13.87
C TYR A 217 10.75 -4.35 -14.70
N LEU A 218 10.56 -4.65 -16.00
CA LEU A 218 11.65 -5.14 -16.85
C LEU A 218 12.73 -4.06 -17.07
N ILE A 219 12.32 -2.79 -17.12
CA ILE A 219 13.25 -1.67 -17.23
C ILE A 219 14.08 -1.54 -15.95
N PHE A 220 13.44 -1.71 -14.79
CA PHE A 220 14.12 -1.73 -13.48
C PHE A 220 15.16 -2.84 -13.39
N VAL A 221 14.80 -4.07 -13.79
CA VAL A 221 15.74 -5.21 -13.83
C VAL A 221 16.95 -4.90 -14.71
N GLY A 222 16.73 -4.29 -15.89
CA GLY A 222 17.83 -3.90 -16.78
C GLY A 222 18.82 -2.94 -16.15
N LEU A 223 18.33 -1.96 -15.38
CA LEU A 223 19.17 -1.01 -14.63
C LEU A 223 19.90 -1.69 -13.46
N GLU A 224 19.18 -2.49 -12.66
CA GLU A 224 19.68 -3.24 -11.51
C GLU A 224 20.85 -4.16 -11.89
N CYS A 225 20.79 -4.78 -13.07
CA CYS A 225 21.85 -5.64 -13.61
C CYS A 225 23.20 -4.93 -13.79
N THR A 226 23.25 -3.60 -13.84
CA THR A 226 24.51 -2.86 -13.97
C THR A 226 25.21 -2.60 -12.63
N GLY A 227 24.56 -2.89 -11.49
CA GLY A 227 25.07 -2.59 -10.14
C GLY A 227 26.47 -3.12 -9.84
N PHE A 228 26.75 -4.37 -10.25
CA PHE A 228 28.04 -5.00 -9.97
C PHE A 228 29.20 -4.30 -10.71
N VAL A 229 28.95 -3.75 -11.89
CA VAL A 229 29.95 -3.00 -12.67
C VAL A 229 30.39 -1.77 -11.88
N TRP A 230 29.44 -1.01 -11.34
CA TRP A 230 29.73 0.17 -10.53
C TRP A 230 30.45 -0.19 -9.23
N ALA A 231 30.06 -1.28 -8.56
CA ALA A 231 30.72 -1.76 -7.35
C ALA A 231 32.17 -2.20 -7.60
N MET A 232 32.46 -2.79 -8.75
CA MET A 232 33.84 -3.17 -9.13
C MET A 232 34.75 -1.97 -9.35
N LEU A 233 34.20 -0.83 -9.79
CA LEU A 233 34.93 0.42 -10.00
C LEU A 233 35.30 1.14 -8.69
N LEU A 234 34.73 0.75 -7.55
CA LEU A 234 35.12 1.31 -6.26
C LEU A 234 36.60 1.05 -5.95
N SER A 235 37.26 2.05 -5.38
CA SER A 235 38.61 1.91 -4.86
C SER A 235 38.57 1.27 -3.46
N PRO A 236 39.50 0.36 -3.13
CA PRO A 236 39.72 -0.04 -1.75
C PRO A 236 40.00 1.19 -0.88
N THR A 237 39.44 1.24 0.34
CA THR A 237 39.53 2.40 1.25
C THR A 237 40.96 2.88 1.46
N ALA A 238 41.93 1.97 1.55
CA ALA A 238 43.35 2.29 1.67
C ALA A 238 43.96 3.08 0.50
N ARG A 239 43.30 3.12 -0.66
CA ARG A 239 43.73 3.87 -1.85
C ARG A 239 42.97 5.18 -2.05
N VAL A 240 41.92 5.43 -1.27
CA VAL A 240 41.15 6.67 -1.34
C VAL A 240 41.96 7.81 -0.71
N ARG A 241 41.91 8.99 -1.35
CA ARG A 241 42.66 10.17 -0.94
C ARG A 241 41.77 11.40 -0.94
N ARG A 242 41.93 12.24 0.09
CA ARG A 242 41.29 13.55 0.23
C ARG A 242 41.99 14.58 -0.66
N LYS A 243 41.40 15.78 -0.77
CA LYS A 243 41.92 16.85 -1.64
C LYS A 243 43.32 17.33 -1.21
N ASP A 244 43.59 17.30 0.08
CA ASP A 244 44.88 17.63 0.71
C ASP A 244 45.91 16.48 0.63
N GLY A 245 45.54 15.33 0.03
CA GLY A 245 46.40 14.15 -0.08
C GLY A 245 46.41 13.25 1.15
N THR A 246 45.68 13.60 2.21
CA THR A 246 45.53 12.75 3.39
C THR A 246 44.66 11.53 3.10
N ARG A 247 44.78 10.53 3.96
CA ARG A 247 44.04 9.27 3.90
C ARG A 247 42.92 9.29 4.92
N PRO A 248 41.77 8.65 4.65
CA PRO A 248 40.80 8.34 5.70
C PRO A 248 41.51 7.61 6.84
N ASP A 249 41.15 7.91 8.08
CA ASP A 249 41.83 7.33 9.23
C ASP A 249 41.63 5.80 9.28
N LEU A 250 42.74 5.09 9.20
CA LEU A 250 42.82 3.63 9.24
C LEU A 250 43.57 3.15 10.50
N SER A 251 43.75 4.03 11.49
CA SER A 251 44.48 3.81 12.75
C SER A 251 44.00 2.54 13.49
N GLY A 252 42.76 2.08 13.26
CA GLY A 252 42.27 0.78 13.70
C GLY A 252 42.90 -0.48 13.06
N ARG A 253 43.98 -0.39 12.26
CA ARG A 253 44.59 -1.47 11.44
C ARG A 253 45.04 -2.75 12.17
N ARG A 254 44.95 -2.84 13.50
CA ARG A 254 45.18 -4.11 14.21
C ARG A 254 44.20 -5.16 13.66
N LYS A 255 44.70 -6.35 13.30
CA LYS A 255 43.86 -7.49 12.91
C LYS A 255 43.07 -7.96 14.13
N VAL A 256 41.95 -7.30 14.41
CA VAL A 256 41.01 -7.74 15.45
C VAL A 256 40.37 -9.05 14.99
N THR A 257 40.34 -10.07 15.85
CA THR A 257 39.68 -11.35 15.56
C THR A 257 38.17 -11.16 15.43
N TRP A 258 37.44 -12.11 14.83
CA TRP A 258 35.97 -12.05 14.79
C TRP A 258 35.35 -11.90 16.18
N LYS A 259 35.89 -12.64 17.17
CA LYS A 259 35.51 -12.52 18.58
C LYS A 259 35.76 -11.11 19.13
N GLY A 260 36.89 -10.50 18.78
CA GLY A 260 37.21 -9.14 19.21
C GLY A 260 36.30 -8.07 18.60
N GLU A 261 35.92 -8.21 17.32
CA GLU A 261 34.97 -7.27 16.68
C GLU A 261 33.56 -7.41 17.27
N LEU A 262 33.11 -8.63 17.56
CA LEU A 262 31.83 -8.86 18.24
C LEU A 262 31.83 -8.30 19.68
N ALA A 263 32.93 -8.48 20.42
CA ALA A 263 33.08 -7.88 21.74
C ALA A 263 33.08 -6.34 21.68
N ALA A 264 33.75 -5.75 20.68
CA ALA A 264 33.76 -4.31 20.46
C ALA A 264 32.38 -3.76 20.08
N LEU A 265 31.64 -4.47 19.22
CA LEU A 265 30.25 -4.15 18.88
C LEU A 265 29.37 -4.19 20.14
N TRP A 266 29.51 -5.23 20.96
CA TRP A 266 28.75 -5.37 22.20
C TRP A 266 29.07 -4.26 23.21
N ALA A 267 30.34 -3.90 23.35
CA ALA A 267 30.75 -2.76 24.18
C ALA A 267 30.14 -1.45 23.67
N HIS A 268 30.16 -1.21 22.36
CA HIS A 268 29.57 -0.03 21.74
C HIS A 268 28.04 0.01 21.90
N ALA A 269 27.35 -1.13 21.77
CA ALA A 269 25.91 -1.23 22.00
C ALA A 269 25.50 -0.96 23.46
N ARG A 270 26.41 -1.09 24.42
CA ARG A 270 26.17 -0.76 25.85
C ARG A 270 26.42 0.72 26.18
N GLN A 271 27.00 1.50 25.27
CA GLN A 271 27.28 2.91 25.53
C GLN A 271 25.97 3.72 25.55
N LYS A 272 25.80 4.55 26.59
CA LYS A 272 24.61 5.42 26.73
C LYS A 272 24.42 6.34 25.52
N THR A 273 25.51 6.80 24.90
CA THR A 273 25.48 7.66 23.71
C THR A 273 24.87 6.96 22.50
N SER A 274 25.12 5.66 22.32
CA SER A 274 24.54 4.86 21.24
C SER A 274 23.03 4.71 21.41
N TRP A 275 22.54 4.61 22.65
CA TRP A 275 21.12 4.55 22.96
C TRP A 275 20.39 5.88 22.75
N LEU A 276 21.06 7.02 22.91
CA LEU A 276 20.47 8.34 22.60
C LEU A 276 20.15 8.50 21.10
N ALA A 277 20.87 7.78 20.23
CA ALA A 277 20.59 7.77 18.80
C ALA A 277 19.47 6.78 18.40
N PHE A 278 19.01 5.91 19.31
CA PHE A 278 18.02 4.86 19.03
C PHE A 278 16.67 5.41 18.63
N VAL A 279 16.07 6.29 19.45
CA VAL A 279 14.70 6.80 19.21
C VAL A 279 14.63 7.58 17.89
N PRO A 280 15.58 8.50 17.59
CA PRO A 280 15.60 9.17 16.30
C PRO A 280 15.90 8.23 15.12
N ALA A 281 16.79 7.23 15.29
CA ALA A 281 17.09 6.24 14.26
C ALA A 281 15.87 5.38 13.93
N PHE A 282 15.16 4.88 14.95
CA PHE A 282 13.96 4.07 14.78
C PHE A 282 12.83 4.85 14.11
N TYR A 283 12.69 6.14 14.43
CA TYR A 283 11.73 7.03 13.77
C TYR A 283 12.09 7.31 12.30
N SER A 284 13.38 7.30 11.93
CA SER A 284 13.82 7.59 10.56
C SER A 284 13.13 6.66 9.56
N PHE A 285 12.28 7.24 8.70
CA PHE A 285 11.39 6.53 7.77
C PHE A 285 10.37 5.56 8.38
N PHE A 286 10.11 5.62 9.69
CA PHE A 286 9.02 4.86 10.33
C PHE A 286 7.64 5.20 9.75
N TYR A 287 7.44 6.40 9.21
CA TYR A 287 6.20 6.75 8.55
C TYR A 287 6.06 6.15 7.14
N GLY A 288 7.11 5.50 6.59
CA GLY A 288 7.16 5.04 5.20
C GLY A 288 6.01 4.10 4.81
N GLY A 289 5.75 3.07 5.62
CA GLY A 289 4.64 2.14 5.38
C GLY A 289 3.28 2.83 5.41
N THR A 290 3.06 3.69 6.42
CA THR A 290 1.83 4.48 6.55
C THR A 290 1.59 5.38 5.34
N MET A 291 2.62 6.09 4.88
CA MET A 291 2.48 7.02 3.75
C MET A 291 2.32 6.27 2.42
N GLY A 292 3.02 5.15 2.23
CA GLY A 292 2.84 4.28 1.06
C GLY A 292 1.42 3.73 0.98
N THR A 293 0.86 3.27 2.11
CA THR A 293 -0.55 2.84 2.22
C THR A 293 -1.51 4.00 1.98
N TYR A 294 -1.28 5.17 2.60
CA TYR A 294 -2.08 6.39 2.39
C TYR A 294 -2.18 6.75 0.91
N LEU A 295 -1.03 6.76 0.23
CA LEU A 295 -0.96 7.04 -1.21
C LEU A 295 -1.73 5.98 -2.03
N THR A 296 -1.68 4.72 -1.63
CA THR A 296 -2.35 3.60 -2.34
C THR A 296 -3.87 3.61 -2.15
N LEU A 297 -4.34 3.92 -0.95
CA LEU A 297 -5.77 3.88 -0.59
C LEU A 297 -6.54 5.11 -1.08
N HIS A 298 -5.90 6.28 -1.13
CA HIS A 298 -6.60 7.56 -1.31
C HIS A 298 -6.30 8.28 -2.63
N PHE A 299 -5.38 7.78 -3.47
CA PHE A 299 -4.96 8.46 -4.71
C PHE A 299 -5.06 7.55 -5.94
N SER A 300 -5.38 8.15 -7.10
CA SER A 300 -5.47 7.43 -8.38
C SER A 300 -4.11 6.89 -8.85
N VAL A 301 -4.08 5.90 -9.75
CA VAL A 301 -2.81 5.40 -10.31
C VAL A 301 -1.98 6.53 -10.94
N ARG A 302 -2.64 7.46 -11.64
CA ARG A 302 -2.01 8.65 -12.22
C ARG A 302 -1.43 9.57 -11.14
N ALA A 303 -2.15 9.79 -10.03
CA ALA A 303 -1.64 10.57 -8.90
C ALA A 303 -0.41 9.92 -8.25
N ARG A 304 -0.42 8.59 -8.09
CA ARG A 304 0.72 7.82 -7.56
C ARG A 304 1.92 7.89 -8.51
N ALA A 305 1.67 7.78 -9.81
CA ALA A 305 2.70 7.93 -10.83
C ALA A 305 3.28 9.35 -10.90
N LEU A 306 2.46 10.37 -10.67
CA LEU A 306 2.95 11.75 -10.55
C LEU A 306 3.79 11.92 -9.27
N SER A 307 3.39 11.27 -8.17
CA SER A 307 4.11 11.32 -6.89
C SER A 307 5.54 10.79 -6.98
N THR A 308 5.77 9.71 -7.73
CA THR A 308 7.11 9.14 -7.94
C THR A 308 8.05 10.06 -8.70
N MET A 309 7.52 11.04 -9.43
CA MET A 309 8.30 12.08 -10.09
C MET A 309 8.48 13.33 -9.21
N LEU A 310 7.40 13.83 -8.59
CA LEU A 310 7.42 15.07 -7.80
C LEU A 310 8.28 14.95 -6.55
N THR A 311 8.19 13.83 -5.84
CA THR A 311 8.91 13.64 -4.57
C THR A 311 10.42 13.76 -4.78
N PRO A 312 11.05 13.00 -5.69
CA PRO A 312 12.49 13.11 -5.90
C PRO A 312 12.92 14.45 -6.53
N MET A 313 12.10 15.06 -7.40
CA MET A 313 12.36 16.38 -7.96
C MET A 313 12.45 17.48 -6.90
N CYS A 314 11.66 17.37 -5.83
CA CYS A 314 11.75 18.28 -4.68
C CYS A 314 12.90 17.88 -3.73
N THR A 315 13.08 16.57 -3.50
CA THR A 315 14.08 16.06 -2.56
C THR A 315 15.50 16.38 -2.99
N ILE A 316 15.88 16.14 -4.26
CA ILE A 316 17.25 16.33 -4.77
C ILE A 316 17.83 17.73 -4.48
N PRO A 317 17.19 18.85 -4.90
CA PRO A 317 17.72 20.17 -4.58
C PRO A 317 17.66 20.45 -3.08
N SER A 318 16.63 19.95 -2.38
CA SER A 318 16.47 20.20 -0.95
C SER A 318 17.59 19.59 -0.11
N VAL A 319 18.00 18.34 -0.38
CA VAL A 319 19.05 17.64 0.39
C VAL A 319 20.43 18.25 0.14
N MET A 320 20.65 18.82 -1.06
CA MET A 320 21.88 19.56 -1.38
C MET A 320 21.97 20.87 -0.60
N VAL A 321 20.87 21.63 -0.56
CA VAL A 321 20.78 22.86 0.25
C VAL A 321 20.92 22.54 1.74
N TYR A 322 20.27 21.46 2.18
CA TYR A 322 20.32 21.01 3.56
C TYR A 322 21.71 20.54 3.99
N GLY A 323 22.40 19.77 3.16
CA GLY A 323 23.78 19.36 3.39
C GLY A 323 24.72 20.56 3.58
N LYS A 324 24.55 21.61 2.77
CA LYS A 324 25.30 22.86 2.90
C LYS A 324 24.95 23.64 4.19
N LEU A 325 23.69 23.57 4.63
CA LEU A 325 23.27 24.15 5.91
C LEU A 325 23.98 23.48 7.09
N LEU A 326 24.11 22.14 7.06
CA LEU A 326 24.80 21.36 8.10
C LEU A 326 26.29 21.71 8.19
N ASP A 327 26.93 21.98 7.05
CA ASP A 327 28.35 22.35 6.96
C ASP A 327 28.62 23.85 7.17
N MET A 328 27.58 24.67 7.39
CA MET A 328 27.74 26.10 7.51
C MET A 328 28.60 26.47 8.73
N GLN A 329 29.77 27.06 8.52
CA GLN A 329 30.69 27.42 9.62
C GLN A 329 30.34 28.74 10.32
N ARG A 330 29.31 29.46 9.84
CA ARG A 330 28.88 30.73 10.43
C ARG A 330 28.25 30.58 11.82
N TRP A 331 27.73 29.39 12.14
CA TRP A 331 27.07 29.12 13.42
C TRP A 331 27.81 28.03 14.21
N PRO A 332 27.80 28.10 15.55
CA PRO A 332 28.31 27.02 16.40
C PRO A 332 27.63 25.69 16.13
N GLN A 333 28.34 24.58 16.30
CA GLN A 333 27.84 23.22 16.03
C GLN A 333 26.51 22.91 16.73
N LYS A 334 26.35 23.35 17.98
CA LYS A 334 25.10 23.19 18.74
C LYS A 334 23.92 23.89 18.07
N THR A 335 24.10 25.13 17.63
CA THR A 335 23.05 25.90 16.94
C THR A 335 22.67 25.22 15.63
N ARG A 336 23.65 24.74 14.85
CA ARG A 336 23.39 24.01 13.60
C ARG A 336 22.58 22.75 13.85
N ALA A 337 22.93 21.96 14.87
CA ALA A 337 22.20 20.74 15.22
C ALA A 337 20.75 21.03 15.60
N TRP A 338 20.48 22.09 16.37
CA TRP A 338 19.13 22.50 16.74
C TRP A 338 18.32 23.04 15.56
N VAL A 339 18.93 23.88 14.72
CA VAL A 339 18.27 24.39 13.50
C VAL A 339 17.95 23.22 12.57
N ALA A 340 18.91 22.30 12.37
CA ALA A 340 18.71 21.09 11.60
C ALA A 340 17.53 20.27 12.15
N LEU A 341 17.51 19.99 13.46
CA LEU A 341 16.41 19.27 14.09
C LEU A 341 15.05 19.96 13.89
N CYS A 342 14.95 21.26 14.20
CA CYS A 342 13.69 22.00 14.10
C CYS A 342 13.17 22.09 12.66
N SER A 343 14.09 22.20 11.68
CA SER A 343 13.74 22.37 10.27
C SER A 343 13.01 21.18 9.65
N TRP A 344 13.17 19.97 10.20
CA TRP A 344 12.40 18.80 9.76
C TRP A 344 11.33 18.37 10.77
N VAL A 345 11.53 18.55 12.09
CA VAL A 345 10.53 18.18 13.10
C VAL A 345 9.24 19.01 12.96
N LEU A 346 9.36 20.34 12.83
CA LEU A 346 8.19 21.23 12.78
C LEU A 346 7.30 20.97 11.56
N PRO A 347 7.84 20.89 10.33
CA PRO A 347 7.01 20.57 9.16
C PRO A 347 6.39 19.17 9.22
N GLN A 348 7.09 18.17 9.77
CA GLN A 348 6.53 16.82 9.92
C GLN A 348 5.41 16.78 10.95
N ALA A 349 5.57 17.45 12.10
CA ALA A 349 4.52 17.55 13.11
C ALA A 349 3.26 18.22 12.53
N ALA A 350 3.43 19.34 11.81
CA ALA A 350 2.33 20.00 11.09
C ALA A 350 1.68 19.08 10.04
N SER A 351 2.49 18.31 9.30
CA SER A 351 2.00 17.37 8.28
C SER A 351 1.22 16.21 8.90
N PHE A 352 1.60 15.70 10.08
CA PHE A 352 0.83 14.67 10.77
C PHE A 352 -0.53 15.18 11.22
N VAL A 353 -0.61 16.41 11.76
CA VAL A 353 -1.89 17.03 12.12
C VAL A 353 -2.75 17.20 10.86
N TRP A 354 -2.16 17.68 9.77
CA TRP A 354 -2.85 17.81 8.49
C TRP A 354 -3.35 16.45 7.98
N LEU A 355 -2.53 15.42 7.97
CA LEU A 355 -2.94 14.07 7.54
C LEU A 355 -4.04 13.50 8.43
N GLY A 356 -4.03 13.77 9.74
CA GLY A 356 -5.13 13.40 10.63
C GLY A 356 -6.45 14.04 10.20
N VAL A 357 -6.42 15.33 9.82
CA VAL A 357 -7.58 16.04 9.26
C VAL A 357 -8.00 15.43 7.92
N GLU A 358 -7.06 15.08 7.04
CA GLU A 358 -7.37 14.44 5.76
C GLU A 358 -8.03 13.05 5.95
N TYR A 359 -7.52 12.21 6.84
CA TYR A 359 -8.13 10.92 7.19
C TYR A 359 -9.54 11.04 7.79
N HIS A 360 -9.85 12.17 8.41
CA HIS A 360 -11.21 12.49 8.83
C HIS A 360 -12.09 12.87 7.63
N LYS A 361 -11.59 13.72 6.71
CA LYS A 361 -12.30 14.14 5.49
C LYS A 361 -12.56 13.00 4.51
N PHE A 362 -11.69 12.00 4.45
CA PHE A 362 -11.85 10.85 3.53
C PHE A 362 -13.06 9.95 3.87
N GLY A 363 -13.62 10.03 5.08
CA GLY A 363 -14.80 9.25 5.47
C GLY A 363 -14.60 7.72 5.38
N THR A 364 -15.63 6.95 5.74
CA THR A 364 -15.67 5.48 5.55
C THR A 364 -16.19 5.06 4.17
N GLY A 365 -16.41 6.01 3.26
CA GLY A 365 -16.88 5.73 1.91
C GLY A 365 -16.52 6.83 0.92
N SER A 366 -15.54 6.57 0.05
CA SER A 366 -15.60 6.92 -1.39
C SER A 366 -14.41 6.30 -2.12
N SER A 367 -14.70 5.32 -2.98
CA SER A 367 -13.75 4.57 -3.80
C SER A 367 -13.36 5.27 -5.11
N THR A 368 -12.96 6.54 -5.06
CA THR A 368 -12.25 7.20 -6.16
C THR A 368 -10.98 7.82 -5.59
N GLY A 369 -9.83 7.22 -5.90
CA GLY A 369 -8.55 7.80 -5.51
C GLY A 369 -8.41 9.18 -6.14
N LEU A 370 -8.07 10.19 -5.34
CA LEU A 370 -7.92 11.58 -5.78
C LEU A 370 -6.99 11.66 -6.99
N ASP A 371 -7.46 12.35 -8.03
CA ASP A 371 -6.72 12.47 -9.28
C ASP A 371 -6.26 13.92 -9.53
N PRO A 372 -5.01 14.15 -9.93
CA PRO A 372 -4.48 15.51 -10.14
C PRO A 372 -5.18 16.29 -11.27
N VAL A 373 -5.79 15.60 -12.25
CA VAL A 373 -6.45 16.23 -13.40
C VAL A 373 -7.94 16.50 -13.11
N VAL A 374 -8.59 15.58 -12.41
CA VAL A 374 -10.04 15.67 -12.10
C VAL A 374 -10.27 16.49 -10.83
N ASP A 375 -9.50 16.21 -9.78
CA ASP A 375 -9.69 16.75 -8.43
C ASP A 375 -8.62 17.77 -8.04
N GLY A 376 -7.96 18.42 -9.00
CA GLY A 376 -6.66 19.09 -8.84
C GLY A 376 -6.44 19.88 -7.54
N ARG A 377 -7.43 20.69 -7.09
CA ARG A 377 -7.34 21.41 -5.81
C ARG A 377 -7.37 20.48 -4.60
N ARG A 378 -8.30 19.53 -4.56
CA ARG A 378 -8.47 18.57 -3.46
C ARG A 378 -7.31 17.58 -3.43
N TRP A 379 -6.85 17.15 -4.60
CA TRP A 379 -5.63 16.37 -4.77
C TRP A 379 -4.42 17.10 -4.16
N ALA A 380 -4.19 18.36 -4.53
CA ALA A 380 -3.05 19.12 -4.02
C ALA A 380 -3.11 19.31 -2.49
N GLU A 381 -4.30 19.60 -1.95
CA GLU A 381 -4.52 19.74 -0.50
C GLU A 381 -4.17 18.45 0.26
N ALA A 382 -4.61 17.29 -0.25
CA ALA A 382 -4.35 16.00 0.40
C ALA A 382 -2.92 15.47 0.14
N TYR A 383 -2.28 15.87 -0.96
CA TYR A 383 -0.96 15.40 -1.37
C TYR A 383 0.18 16.19 -0.74
N LEU A 384 0.00 17.49 -0.49
CA LEU A 384 1.06 18.35 0.03
C LEU A 384 1.69 17.87 1.35
N PRO A 385 0.93 17.42 2.39
CA PRO A 385 1.55 16.92 3.61
C PRO A 385 2.35 15.62 3.39
N PHE A 386 1.96 14.78 2.42
CA PHE A 386 2.75 13.61 2.00
C PHE A 386 4.09 14.05 1.40
N LEU A 387 4.08 15.04 0.49
CA LEU A 387 5.29 15.56 -0.14
C LEU A 387 6.25 16.15 0.89
N ILE A 388 5.73 16.96 1.83
CA ILE A 388 6.52 17.55 2.92
C ILE A 388 7.12 16.45 3.81
N MET A 389 6.34 15.43 4.19
CA MET A 389 6.81 14.30 4.99
C MET A 389 7.97 13.57 4.33
N PHE A 390 7.87 13.24 3.04
CA PHE A 390 8.94 12.54 2.33
C PHE A 390 10.19 13.40 2.15
N THR A 391 10.05 14.65 1.71
CA THR A 391 11.20 15.54 1.49
C THR A 391 11.95 15.81 2.79
N THR A 392 11.24 16.16 3.86
CA THR A 392 11.85 16.40 5.19
C THR A 392 12.37 15.11 5.84
N GLY A 393 11.84 13.96 5.44
CA GLY A 393 12.33 12.64 5.80
C GLY A 393 13.80 12.39 5.46
N TYR A 394 14.19 12.75 4.25
CA TYR A 394 15.59 12.70 3.86
C TYR A 394 16.44 13.69 4.68
N TRP A 395 15.90 14.82 5.10
CA TRP A 395 16.60 15.75 6.00
C TRP A 395 16.80 15.14 7.40
N THR A 396 15.80 14.41 7.92
CA THR A 396 15.95 13.62 9.15
C THR A 396 17.13 12.67 9.02
N GLN A 397 17.18 11.88 7.94
CA GLN A 397 18.26 10.92 7.72
C GLN A 397 19.64 11.61 7.60
N LEU A 398 19.74 12.69 6.83
CA LEU A 398 20.98 13.47 6.68
C LEU A 398 21.46 14.03 8.02
N SER A 399 20.54 14.58 8.82
CA SER A 399 20.84 15.12 10.15
C SER A 399 21.42 14.05 11.05
N LEU A 400 20.80 12.87 11.08
CA LEU A 400 21.23 11.78 11.94
C LEU A 400 22.61 11.24 11.53
N TYR A 401 22.86 11.07 10.23
CA TYR A 401 24.20 10.69 9.75
C TYR A 401 25.25 11.75 9.99
N TRP A 402 24.90 13.03 9.87
CA TRP A 402 25.81 14.12 10.18
C TRP A 402 26.17 14.14 11.67
N ILE A 403 25.19 14.04 12.57
CA ILE A 403 25.40 13.94 14.02
C ILE A 403 26.25 12.71 14.35
N LEU A 404 25.94 11.54 13.78
CA LEU A 404 26.71 10.31 14.01
C LEU A 404 28.18 10.48 13.59
N GLY A 405 28.39 11.14 12.45
CA GLY A 405 29.72 11.51 11.97
C GLY A 405 30.43 12.56 12.82
N THR A 406 29.88 13.04 13.95
CA THR A 406 30.60 13.91 14.88
C THR A 406 31.22 13.15 16.05
N PHE A 407 30.78 11.93 16.33
CA PHE A 407 31.23 11.14 17.48
C PHE A 407 32.45 10.26 17.16
N ASP A 408 32.56 9.76 15.92
CA ASP A 408 33.61 8.84 15.49
C ASP A 408 34.35 9.40 14.27
N ASN A 409 35.69 9.25 14.25
CA ASN A 409 36.54 9.65 13.12
C ASN A 409 37.31 8.48 12.47
N ASP A 410 37.48 7.36 13.18
CA ASP A 410 38.10 6.13 12.64
C ASP A 410 37.08 5.28 11.87
N VAL A 411 37.52 4.65 10.78
CA VAL A 411 36.67 3.83 9.90
C VAL A 411 36.00 2.66 10.63
N LYS A 412 36.71 1.97 11.54
CA LYS A 412 36.15 0.79 12.21
C LYS A 412 35.11 1.14 13.26
N SER A 413 35.35 2.21 14.02
CA SER A 413 34.36 2.71 14.98
C SER A 413 33.11 3.18 14.26
N THR A 414 33.31 3.99 13.21
CA THR A 414 32.23 4.50 12.38
C THR A 414 31.39 3.38 11.75
N ALA A 415 32.00 2.28 11.32
CA ALA A 415 31.27 1.13 10.78
C ALA A 415 30.37 0.44 11.81
N ARG A 416 30.79 0.36 13.09
CA ARG A 416 29.96 -0.19 14.17
C ARG A 416 28.80 0.74 14.49
N SER A 417 29.08 2.04 14.65
CA SER A 417 28.06 3.05 14.94
C SER A 417 27.04 3.17 13.80
N SER A 418 27.51 3.19 12.55
CA SER A 418 26.66 3.21 11.35
C SER A 418 25.84 1.93 11.19
N GLY A 419 26.43 0.77 11.45
CA GLY A 419 25.74 -0.52 11.43
C GLY A 419 24.59 -0.56 12.43
N LEU A 420 24.88 -0.22 13.69
CA LEU A 420 23.89 -0.19 14.76
C LEU A 420 22.77 0.84 14.50
N PHE A 421 23.14 2.05 14.07
CA PHE A 421 22.18 3.07 13.65
C PHE A 421 21.26 2.58 12.53
N ARG A 422 21.84 1.93 11.51
CA ARG A 422 21.09 1.40 10.38
C ARG A 422 20.18 0.25 10.78
N ALA A 423 20.62 -0.64 11.68
CA ALA A 423 19.80 -1.71 12.24
C ALA A 423 18.54 -1.18 12.92
N PHE A 424 18.65 -0.09 13.68
CA PHE A 424 17.47 0.52 14.30
C PHE A 424 16.55 1.19 13.29
N THR A 425 17.11 1.85 12.28
CA THR A 425 16.34 2.43 11.17
C THR A 425 15.56 1.35 10.43
N THR A 426 16.21 0.24 10.05
CA THR A 426 15.57 -0.86 9.33
C THR A 426 14.56 -1.61 10.22
N CYS A 427 14.80 -1.76 11.52
CA CYS A 427 13.78 -2.25 12.46
C CYS A 427 12.54 -1.35 12.48
N GLY A 428 12.71 -0.03 12.54
CA GLY A 428 11.59 0.92 12.50
C GLY A 428 10.77 0.79 11.22
N MET A 429 11.45 0.71 10.07
CA MET A 429 10.79 0.50 8.77
C MET A 429 10.09 -0.88 8.72
N ALA A 430 10.73 -1.95 9.20
CA ALA A 430 10.12 -3.28 9.26
C ALA A 430 8.81 -3.29 10.07
N VAL A 431 8.79 -2.64 11.23
CA VAL A 431 7.58 -2.51 12.05
C VAL A 431 6.51 -1.71 11.30
N SER A 432 6.90 -0.58 10.69
CA SER A 432 5.97 0.28 9.94
C SER A 432 5.28 -0.46 8.80
N TYR A 433 6.06 -1.07 7.90
CA TYR A 433 5.52 -1.83 6.77
C TYR A 433 4.77 -3.09 7.26
N GLY A 434 5.21 -3.70 8.36
CA GLY A 434 4.59 -4.89 8.92
C GLY A 434 3.17 -4.63 9.43
N ILE A 435 2.95 -3.53 10.17
CA ILE A 435 1.61 -3.13 10.63
C ILE A 435 0.70 -2.83 9.43
N ASN A 436 1.25 -2.22 8.38
CA ASN A 436 0.54 -1.90 7.14
C ASN A 436 0.38 -3.09 6.18
N SER A 437 0.85 -4.29 6.52
CA SER A 437 0.74 -5.48 5.66
C SER A 437 -0.60 -6.21 5.80
N SER A 438 -1.42 -5.87 6.80
CA SER A 438 -2.73 -6.47 7.03
C SER A 438 -3.87 -5.57 6.56
N ALA A 439 -4.83 -6.14 5.83
CA ALA A 439 -6.06 -5.46 5.42
C ALA A 439 -7.04 -5.21 6.58
N SER A 440 -6.89 -5.89 7.72
CA SER A 440 -7.79 -5.77 8.87
C SER A 440 -7.48 -4.60 9.80
N VAL A 441 -6.32 -3.95 9.63
CA VAL A 441 -5.89 -2.85 10.50
C VAL A 441 -6.39 -1.53 9.93
N ASP A 442 -7.11 -0.75 10.74
CA ASP A 442 -7.52 0.61 10.36
C ASP A 442 -6.26 1.45 10.04
N PRO A 443 -6.14 2.04 8.83
CA PRO A 443 -5.00 2.85 8.42
C PRO A 443 -4.68 4.04 9.34
N ARG A 444 -5.61 4.47 10.19
CA ARG A 444 -5.42 5.53 11.21
C ARG A 444 -4.55 5.07 12.38
N ILE A 445 -4.50 3.77 12.68
CA ILE A 445 -3.66 3.21 13.75
C ILE A 445 -2.17 3.41 13.43
N PRO A 446 -1.65 2.98 12.26
CA PRO A 446 -0.26 3.27 11.85
C PRO A 446 0.10 4.75 11.87
N LEU A 447 -0.82 5.64 11.48
CA LEU A 447 -0.61 7.09 11.52
C LEU A 447 -0.43 7.60 12.95
N THR A 448 -1.27 7.15 13.87
CA THR A 448 -1.21 7.54 15.29
C THR A 448 0.09 7.06 15.93
N LEU A 449 0.53 5.83 15.62
CA LEU A 449 1.82 5.30 16.07
C LEU A 449 3.00 6.12 15.53
N SER A 450 2.93 6.53 14.26
CA SER A 450 3.96 7.37 13.64
C SER A 450 4.07 8.74 14.32
N CYS A 451 2.92 9.35 14.63
CA CYS A 451 2.85 10.62 15.36
C CYS A 451 3.42 10.49 16.79
N ASN A 452 3.06 9.43 17.50
CA ASN A 452 3.58 9.15 18.85
C ASN A 452 5.10 8.97 18.86
N HIS A 453 5.67 8.31 17.85
CA HIS A 453 7.13 8.19 17.74
C HIS A 453 7.82 9.54 17.46
N LEU A 454 7.26 10.40 16.59
CA LEU A 454 7.79 11.76 16.41
C LEU A 454 7.77 12.55 17.72
N ASN A 455 6.68 12.44 18.49
CA ASN A 455 6.58 13.09 19.80
C ASN A 455 7.64 12.56 20.78
N ASN A 456 7.94 11.27 20.75
CA ASN A 456 9.02 10.68 21.54
C ASN A 456 10.40 11.21 21.13
N VAL A 457 10.66 11.40 19.83
CA VAL A 457 11.90 12.06 19.36
C VAL A 457 12.00 13.50 19.91
N CYS A 458 10.89 14.23 19.97
CA CYS A 458 10.83 15.56 20.58
C CYS A 458 11.07 15.50 22.10
N CYS A 459 10.48 14.53 22.80
CA CYS A 459 10.60 14.41 24.25
C CYS A 459 11.98 13.91 24.71
N ASP A 460 12.67 13.09 23.91
CA ASP A 460 14.00 12.57 24.19
C ASP A 460 15.11 13.60 23.86
N SER A 461 14.86 14.49 22.90
CA SER A 461 15.76 15.59 22.55
C SER A 461 15.70 16.75 23.54
N GLN A 462 16.36 16.63 24.70
CA GLN A 462 16.76 17.73 25.61
C GLN A 462 15.70 18.79 26.05
N LEU A 463 14.42 18.64 25.70
CA LEU A 463 13.32 19.54 26.07
C LEU A 463 12.89 19.44 27.53
N ARG A 464 13.53 18.56 28.32
CA ARG A 464 13.44 18.55 29.80
C ARG A 464 14.06 19.80 30.45
N THR A 465 14.76 20.65 29.70
CA THR A 465 15.42 21.85 30.22
C THR A 465 14.65 23.17 29.98
N MET A 466 13.51 23.14 29.29
CA MET A 466 12.69 24.32 29.07
C MET A 466 11.33 24.16 29.76
N GLY A 467 10.93 25.14 30.58
CA GLY A 467 9.64 25.22 31.27
C GLY A 467 8.43 25.45 30.34
N TRP A 468 8.47 24.95 29.11
CA TRP A 468 7.39 25.11 28.12
C TRP A 468 6.11 24.37 28.56
N LYS A 469 6.24 23.31 29.37
CA LYS A 469 5.10 22.63 30.02
C LYS A 469 4.35 23.56 30.96
N ASP A 470 5.06 24.43 31.67
CA ASP A 470 4.46 25.42 32.56
C ASP A 470 3.83 26.56 31.75
N HIS A 471 4.44 26.93 30.62
CA HIS A 471 3.90 27.94 29.70
C HIS A 471 2.63 27.46 28.97
N LEU A 472 2.58 26.21 28.53
CA LEU A 472 1.37 25.60 27.95
C LEU A 472 0.27 25.37 28.99
N LYS A 473 0.63 25.00 30.23
CA LYS A 473 -0.34 24.99 31.34
C LYS A 473 -0.87 26.40 31.62
N ARG A 474 -0.02 27.43 31.54
CA ARG A 474 -0.43 28.83 31.71
C ARG A 474 -1.39 29.27 30.61
N LEU A 475 -1.06 29.01 29.34
CA LEU A 475 -1.92 29.30 28.20
C LEU A 475 -3.24 28.53 28.25
N LYS A 476 -3.20 27.25 28.65
CA LYS A 476 -4.41 26.46 28.87
C LYS A 476 -5.28 27.07 29.98
N ASN A 477 -4.69 27.45 31.10
CA ASN A 477 -5.40 28.06 32.22
C ASN A 477 -5.92 29.47 31.88
N GLU A 478 -5.17 30.25 31.08
CA GLU A 478 -5.59 31.57 30.58
C GLU A 478 -6.76 31.43 29.61
N VAL A 479 -6.75 30.42 28.72
CA VAL A 479 -7.88 30.09 27.84
C VAL A 479 -9.08 29.58 28.62
N GLU A 480 -8.89 28.73 29.63
CA GLU A 480 -9.97 28.25 30.51
C GLU A 480 -10.57 29.38 31.36
N GLN A 481 -9.76 30.36 31.78
CA GLN A 481 -10.23 31.57 32.47
C GLN A 481 -10.94 32.56 31.54
N LEU A 482 -10.54 32.62 30.26
CA LEU A 482 -11.24 33.43 29.25
C LEU A 482 -12.59 32.83 28.82
N ILE A 483 -12.78 31.52 29.00
CA ILE A 483 -14.02 30.81 28.69
C ILE A 483 -15.02 30.88 29.86
N ALA A 484 -14.57 31.14 31.08
CA ALA A 484 -15.42 31.19 32.27
C ALA A 484 -15.73 32.63 32.69
N GLU A 485 -16.88 33.17 32.27
CA GLU A 485 -17.49 34.33 32.92
C GLU A 485 -18.52 33.93 34.00
N PRO A 486 -18.77 34.81 35.00
CA PRO A 486 -19.03 34.39 36.37
C PRO A 486 -20.51 34.17 36.67
N GLY A 487 -20.83 33.05 37.32
CA GLY A 487 -22.18 32.80 37.81
C GLY A 487 -22.32 31.57 38.70
N SER A 488 -22.41 31.82 40.00
CA SER A 488 -22.94 30.97 41.08
C SER A 488 -22.07 29.83 41.65
N GLN A 489 -21.57 30.09 42.85
CA GLN A 489 -21.22 29.12 43.89
C GLN A 489 -22.48 28.64 44.61
N SER A 490 -22.57 27.35 44.97
CA SER A 490 -22.75 26.89 46.37
C SER A 490 -22.86 25.35 46.49
N SER A 491 -22.05 24.80 47.40
CA SER A 491 -22.13 23.58 48.24
C SER A 491 -23.38 22.68 48.17
N THR A 492 -23.33 21.34 48.39
CA THR A 492 -22.85 20.64 49.60
C THR A 492 -22.80 19.10 49.41
N GLN A 493 -22.07 18.41 50.27
CA GLN A 493 -21.73 16.97 50.33
C GLN A 493 -22.88 16.00 50.73
N SER A 494 -22.72 14.72 50.37
CA SER A 494 -22.69 13.52 51.27
C SER A 494 -23.72 12.39 51.06
N GLN A 495 -23.18 11.15 51.10
CA GLN A 495 -23.74 9.85 51.53
C GLN A 495 -24.51 8.92 50.57
N ALA A 496 -24.15 7.62 50.67
CA ALA A 496 -24.79 6.42 50.12
C ALA A 496 -24.70 5.29 51.20
N PRO A 497 -25.30 4.09 51.01
CA PRO A 497 -26.71 3.70 50.81
C PRO A 497 -27.18 2.74 51.95
N PRO A 498 -28.37 2.08 51.89
CA PRO A 498 -28.38 0.71 51.32
C PRO A 498 -29.69 0.20 50.66
N SER A 499 -29.49 -0.76 49.74
CA SER A 499 -30.31 -1.94 49.38
C SER A 499 -31.83 -1.83 49.16
N GLN A 500 -32.21 -1.79 47.88
CA GLN A 500 -33.31 -2.62 47.35
C GLN A 500 -32.82 -3.32 46.06
N GLN A 501 -32.43 -4.58 46.21
CA GLN A 501 -32.32 -5.54 45.10
C GLN A 501 -33.69 -6.20 44.94
N GLN A 502 -34.37 -5.88 43.85
CA GLN A 502 -35.24 -6.73 43.02
C GLN A 502 -36.18 -5.79 42.24
N GLN A 503 -36.24 -5.97 40.92
CA GLN A 503 -37.03 -5.21 39.92
C GLN A 503 -36.36 -3.98 39.28
N GLN A 504 -35.23 -4.15 38.59
CA GLN A 504 -34.91 -3.31 37.41
C GLN A 504 -33.77 -3.89 36.54
N TYR A 505 -34.03 -5.04 35.93
CA TYR A 505 -33.33 -5.48 34.70
C TYR A 505 -34.37 -5.70 33.61
N GLN A 506 -35.10 -4.63 33.30
CA GLN A 506 -35.85 -4.44 32.08
C GLN A 506 -36.13 -2.94 32.02
N GLN A 507 -36.03 -2.35 30.83
CA GLN A 507 -36.45 -0.98 30.52
C GLN A 507 -35.39 0.14 30.68
N TYR A 508 -34.24 -0.03 30.03
CA TYR A 508 -33.55 1.08 29.33
C TYR A 508 -33.07 0.59 27.96
N ALA A 509 -34.01 0.37 27.06
CA ALA A 509 -33.78 0.39 25.62
C ALA A 509 -34.50 1.63 25.09
N GLN A 510 -33.85 2.79 25.16
CA GLN A 510 -34.25 3.92 24.34
C GLN A 510 -33.71 3.64 22.93
N PRO A 511 -34.56 3.56 21.90
CA PRO A 511 -34.10 3.39 20.54
C PRO A 511 -33.23 4.59 20.14
N PRO A 512 -32.23 4.40 19.24
CA PRO A 512 -31.51 5.53 18.66
C PRO A 512 -32.52 6.52 18.05
N PRO A 513 -32.22 7.83 18.05
CA PRO A 513 -33.10 8.82 17.43
C PRO A 513 -33.40 8.36 16.00
N PRO A 514 -34.65 8.48 15.53
CA PRO A 514 -35.01 8.02 14.21
C PRO A 514 -34.08 8.68 13.21
N LEU A 515 -33.37 7.85 12.44
CA LEU A 515 -32.77 8.27 11.18
C LEU A 515 -33.85 9.08 10.45
N PRO A 516 -33.51 10.22 9.82
CA PRO A 516 -34.47 10.91 8.99
C PRO A 516 -35.06 9.85 8.07
N GLN A 517 -36.36 9.61 8.20
CA GLN A 517 -37.07 8.73 7.29
C GLN A 517 -36.77 9.30 5.91
N GLN A 518 -35.90 8.62 5.18
CA GLN A 518 -35.92 8.75 3.73
C GLN A 518 -37.31 8.28 3.38
N GLN A 519 -38.22 9.25 3.23
CA GLN A 519 -39.39 9.07 2.39
C GLN A 519 -38.89 8.29 1.17
N PRO A 520 -39.57 7.22 0.72
CA PRO A 520 -39.24 6.64 -0.56
C PRO A 520 -39.20 7.83 -1.51
N MET A 521 -38.02 8.13 -2.07
CA MET A 521 -37.88 9.16 -3.08
C MET A 521 -38.83 8.71 -4.16
N GLY A 522 -40.03 9.28 -4.17
CA GLY A 522 -41.03 9.03 -5.16
C GLY A 522 -40.37 9.44 -6.46
N GLY A 523 -39.95 8.44 -7.23
CA GLY A 523 -39.58 8.65 -8.61
C GLY A 523 -40.71 9.45 -9.23
N GLN A 524 -40.35 10.60 -9.81
CA GLN A 524 -41.28 11.39 -10.60
C GLN A 524 -42.08 10.44 -11.50
N PRO A 525 -43.43 10.37 -11.43
CA PRO A 525 -44.26 9.33 -12.06
C PRO A 525 -44.21 9.23 -13.60
N GLY A 526 -43.28 9.93 -14.27
CA GLY A 526 -43.15 9.95 -15.73
C GLY A 526 -42.05 9.05 -16.30
N HIS A 527 -41.09 8.58 -15.50
CA HIS A 527 -39.87 7.95 -16.03
C HIS A 527 -39.85 6.41 -15.94
N VAL A 528 -40.37 5.80 -14.87
CA VAL A 528 -40.43 4.34 -14.73
C VAL A 528 -41.63 3.80 -15.52
N TYR A 529 -41.41 2.87 -16.44
CA TYR A 529 -42.48 2.29 -17.26
C TYR A 529 -42.80 0.83 -16.93
N TRP A 530 -41.97 0.16 -16.15
CA TRP A 530 -42.27 -1.17 -15.63
C TRP A 530 -41.48 -1.48 -14.35
N GLN A 531 -42.11 -2.20 -13.43
CA GLN A 531 -41.53 -2.70 -12.18
C GLN A 531 -42.30 -3.95 -11.72
N PRO A 532 -41.63 -5.06 -11.35
CA PRO A 532 -42.27 -6.25 -10.80
C PRO A 532 -42.77 -6.03 -9.37
N GLN A 533 -43.74 -6.83 -8.94
CA GLN A 533 -44.37 -6.71 -7.62
C GLN A 533 -43.80 -7.73 -6.63
N PHE A 534 -42.81 -7.31 -5.86
CA PHE A 534 -42.25 -8.13 -4.78
C PHE A 534 -43.15 -8.09 -3.55
N ARG A 535 -44.26 -8.86 -3.56
CA ARG A 535 -45.18 -8.94 -2.42
C ARG A 535 -45.54 -10.40 -2.13
N PRO A 536 -45.63 -10.83 -0.86
CA PRO A 536 -45.96 -12.22 -0.52
C PRO A 536 -47.31 -12.71 -1.04
N ASP A 537 -48.28 -11.81 -1.26
CA ASP A 537 -49.60 -12.12 -1.81
C ASP A 537 -49.61 -12.25 -3.35
N VAL A 538 -48.52 -11.87 -4.00
CA VAL A 538 -48.35 -11.97 -5.46
C VAL A 538 -47.56 -13.23 -5.81
N PRO A 539 -48.12 -14.13 -6.65
CA PRO A 539 -47.37 -15.29 -7.15
C PRO A 539 -46.13 -14.87 -7.94
N ILE A 540 -45.02 -15.61 -7.80
CA ILE A 540 -43.80 -15.40 -8.60
C ILE A 540 -44.13 -15.41 -10.11
N THR A 541 -45.05 -16.29 -10.51
CA THR A 541 -45.53 -16.45 -11.89
C THR A 541 -46.25 -15.25 -12.47
N GLN A 542 -46.55 -14.21 -11.68
CA GLN A 542 -47.12 -12.98 -12.21
C GLN A 542 -46.11 -12.26 -13.13
N ASP A 543 -44.85 -12.16 -12.69
CA ASP A 543 -43.81 -11.40 -13.38
C ASP A 543 -42.73 -12.28 -14.01
N TRP A 544 -42.61 -13.54 -13.57
CA TRP A 544 -41.49 -14.42 -13.90
C TRP A 544 -41.94 -15.83 -14.33
N ASP A 545 -41.27 -16.42 -15.31
CA ASP A 545 -41.35 -17.85 -15.60
C ASP A 545 -40.09 -18.56 -15.07
N GLY A 546 -40.28 -19.67 -14.37
CA GLY A 546 -39.18 -20.49 -13.84
C GLY A 546 -38.65 -21.47 -14.88
N LYS A 547 -37.33 -21.54 -15.07
CA LYS A 547 -36.68 -22.61 -15.82
C LYS A 547 -36.37 -23.76 -14.85
N ILE A 548 -36.82 -24.96 -15.19
CA ILE A 548 -36.80 -26.12 -14.29
C ILE A 548 -35.76 -27.15 -14.77
N GLY A 549 -35.09 -27.82 -13.84
CA GLY A 549 -34.12 -28.87 -14.12
C GLY A 549 -32.67 -28.39 -14.23
N ASN A 550 -31.80 -29.30 -14.66
CA ASN A 550 -30.36 -29.07 -14.87
C ASN A 550 -29.99 -28.76 -16.34
N GLY A 551 -30.99 -28.63 -17.23
CA GLY A 551 -30.77 -28.36 -18.65
C GLY A 551 -29.96 -29.44 -19.36
N THR A 552 -29.54 -29.18 -20.59
CA THR A 552 -28.59 -30.04 -21.31
C THR A 552 -27.17 -29.75 -20.83
N ASP A 553 -26.42 -30.77 -20.41
CA ASP A 553 -25.03 -30.69 -19.95
C ASP A 553 -24.78 -29.63 -18.85
N GLY A 554 -25.69 -29.49 -17.88
CA GLY A 554 -25.60 -28.48 -16.83
C GLY A 554 -25.74 -27.07 -17.40
N TRP A 555 -26.81 -26.85 -18.16
CA TRP A 555 -27.09 -25.61 -18.91
C TRP A 555 -25.95 -25.17 -19.86
N GLY A 556 -25.20 -26.13 -20.42
CA GLY A 556 -24.04 -25.87 -21.29
C GLY A 556 -22.77 -25.47 -20.56
N ASN A 557 -22.83 -25.31 -19.24
CA ASN A 557 -21.74 -24.80 -18.40
C ASN A 557 -21.26 -25.80 -17.35
N GLN A 558 -21.73 -27.05 -17.38
CA GLN A 558 -21.46 -28.07 -16.36
C GLN A 558 -21.93 -27.66 -14.96
N GLU A 559 -23.02 -26.89 -14.89
CA GLU A 559 -23.65 -26.46 -13.64
C GLU A 559 -24.24 -27.66 -12.87
N LEU A 560 -24.18 -27.61 -11.53
CA LEU A 560 -24.54 -28.74 -10.66
C LEU A 560 -26.00 -28.75 -10.20
N GLN A 561 -26.64 -27.58 -10.19
CA GLN A 561 -27.95 -27.40 -9.55
C GLN A 561 -29.09 -27.88 -10.43
N HIS A 562 -30.13 -28.41 -9.79
CA HIS A 562 -31.45 -28.60 -10.38
C HIS A 562 -32.29 -27.35 -10.05
N TYR A 563 -32.66 -26.56 -11.06
CA TYR A 563 -33.53 -25.41 -10.83
C TYR A 563 -34.98 -25.85 -10.55
N THR A 564 -35.65 -25.21 -9.60
CA THR A 564 -37.04 -25.49 -9.20
C THR A 564 -37.83 -24.19 -9.10
N ASP A 565 -39.16 -24.29 -9.03
CA ASP A 565 -40.09 -23.21 -8.68
C ASP A 565 -40.64 -23.36 -7.24
N GLU A 566 -39.98 -24.19 -6.43
CA GLU A 566 -40.41 -24.45 -5.06
C GLU A 566 -40.19 -23.22 -4.17
N GLN A 567 -41.08 -23.04 -3.20
CA GLN A 567 -41.04 -21.90 -2.27
C GLN A 567 -39.75 -21.83 -1.44
N GLN A 568 -39.01 -22.94 -1.31
CA GLN A 568 -37.71 -22.96 -0.65
C GLN A 568 -36.58 -22.36 -1.50
N ASN A 569 -36.72 -22.31 -2.82
CA ASN A 569 -35.74 -21.77 -3.77
C ASN A 569 -36.12 -20.39 -4.31
N VAL A 570 -37.41 -20.05 -4.36
CA VAL A 570 -37.85 -18.72 -4.81
C VAL A 570 -39.10 -18.25 -4.05
N PHE A 571 -39.04 -17.03 -3.50
CA PHE A 571 -40.15 -16.45 -2.75
C PHE A 571 -40.04 -14.94 -2.60
N HIS A 572 -41.18 -14.29 -2.33
CA HIS A 572 -41.23 -12.89 -1.90
C HIS A 572 -41.17 -12.79 -0.37
N THR A 573 -40.45 -11.80 0.15
CA THR A 573 -40.37 -11.53 1.59
C THR A 573 -41.44 -10.53 2.03
N PRO A 574 -41.84 -10.51 3.33
CA PRO A 574 -42.81 -9.55 3.86
C PRO A 574 -42.39 -8.08 3.73
N ASP A 575 -41.09 -7.79 3.68
CA ASP A 575 -40.52 -6.45 3.52
C ASP A 575 -40.31 -6.04 2.05
N GLY A 576 -40.87 -6.82 1.11
CA GLY A 576 -41.00 -6.41 -0.29
C GLY A 576 -39.78 -6.72 -1.16
N LYS A 577 -39.15 -7.89 -0.98
CA LYS A 577 -37.98 -8.32 -1.76
C LYS A 577 -38.26 -9.65 -2.45
N LEU A 578 -37.54 -9.90 -3.54
CA LEU A 578 -37.50 -11.21 -4.20
C LEU A 578 -36.22 -11.94 -3.79
N VAL A 579 -36.34 -13.20 -3.35
CA VAL A 579 -35.21 -14.04 -2.96
C VAL A 579 -35.12 -15.24 -3.88
N LEU A 580 -33.93 -15.48 -4.45
CA LEU A 580 -33.55 -16.72 -5.09
C LEU A 580 -32.51 -17.40 -4.19
N ARG A 581 -32.86 -18.57 -3.66
CA ARG A 581 -32.06 -19.33 -2.70
C ARG A 581 -31.50 -20.58 -3.35
N ALA A 582 -30.17 -20.64 -3.44
CA ALA A 582 -29.45 -21.87 -3.73
C ALA A 582 -29.26 -22.68 -2.44
N LEU A 583 -29.58 -23.97 -2.48
CA LEU A 583 -29.44 -24.92 -1.38
C LEU A 583 -28.43 -26.00 -1.76
N ALA A 584 -27.39 -26.14 -0.93
CA ALA A 584 -26.41 -27.21 -1.05
C ALA A 584 -26.58 -28.20 0.11
N ASN A 585 -26.79 -29.46 -0.23
CA ASN A 585 -26.87 -30.59 0.69
C ASN A 585 -26.20 -31.81 0.06
N SER A 586 -24.87 -31.85 0.16
CA SER A 586 -24.03 -32.91 -0.39
C SER A 586 -24.38 -34.31 0.14
N SER A 587 -24.97 -34.38 1.35
CA SER A 587 -25.40 -35.61 2.00
C SER A 587 -26.73 -36.18 1.48
N CYS A 588 -27.47 -35.43 0.65
CA CYS A 588 -28.77 -35.88 0.15
C CYS A 588 -28.61 -37.11 -0.77
N PRO A 589 -29.35 -38.22 -0.52
CA PRO A 589 -29.24 -39.42 -1.34
C PRO A 589 -29.80 -39.22 -2.75
N ASN A 590 -30.76 -38.30 -2.92
CA ASN A 590 -31.29 -37.94 -4.24
C ASN A 590 -30.33 -36.93 -4.92
N PRO A 591 -29.69 -37.29 -6.05
CA PRO A 591 -28.76 -36.40 -6.75
C PRO A 591 -29.36 -35.05 -7.16
N GLU A 592 -30.63 -35.01 -7.55
CA GLU A 592 -31.32 -33.77 -7.97
C GLU A 592 -31.62 -32.82 -6.81
N GLN A 593 -31.62 -33.34 -5.58
CA GLN A 593 -31.88 -32.59 -4.35
C GLN A 593 -30.57 -32.26 -3.60
N LYS A 594 -29.41 -32.64 -4.15
CA LYS A 594 -28.10 -32.26 -3.58
C LYS A 594 -27.82 -30.77 -3.76
N TYR A 595 -28.25 -30.22 -4.89
CA TYR A 595 -28.06 -28.82 -5.24
C TYR A 595 -29.35 -28.34 -5.90
N THR A 596 -30.13 -27.53 -5.20
CA THR A 596 -31.34 -26.90 -5.78
C THR A 596 -31.19 -25.39 -5.80
N SER A 597 -31.82 -24.74 -6.77
CA SER A 597 -31.79 -23.28 -6.89
C SER A 597 -32.98 -22.78 -7.70
N ALA A 598 -33.02 -21.49 -8.03
CA ALA A 598 -33.99 -20.90 -8.94
C ALA A 598 -33.31 -20.20 -10.12
N ARG A 599 -33.97 -20.27 -11.29
CA ARG A 599 -33.65 -19.48 -12.50
C ARG A 599 -34.94 -18.91 -13.06
N LEU A 600 -35.06 -17.59 -13.01
CA LEU A 600 -36.23 -16.85 -13.43
C LEU A 600 -35.97 -16.13 -14.76
N VAL A 601 -37.01 -16.04 -15.59
CA VAL A 601 -37.05 -15.24 -16.82
C VAL A 601 -38.24 -14.30 -16.73
N SER A 602 -38.06 -13.00 -16.99
CA SER A 602 -39.17 -12.05 -16.92
C SER A 602 -40.15 -12.26 -18.07
N ARG A 603 -41.45 -12.13 -17.78
CA ARG A 603 -42.50 -12.10 -18.82
C ARG A 603 -42.48 -10.80 -19.61
N GLN A 604 -42.09 -9.72 -18.95
CA GLN A 604 -41.90 -8.42 -19.58
C GLN A 604 -40.54 -8.37 -20.28
N THR A 605 -40.53 -7.98 -21.56
CA THR A 605 -39.30 -7.62 -22.28
C THR A 605 -38.93 -6.15 -22.03
N LEU A 606 -37.72 -5.72 -22.40
CA LEU A 606 -37.34 -4.31 -22.26
C LEU A 606 -38.29 -3.35 -22.99
N ALA A 607 -38.97 -3.82 -24.04
CA ALA A 607 -40.08 -3.20 -24.78
C ALA A 607 -39.79 -1.83 -25.42
N ARG A 608 -38.57 -1.30 -25.28
CA ARG A 608 -38.15 -0.01 -25.84
C ARG A 608 -36.78 -0.13 -26.48
N ASP A 609 -36.58 0.64 -27.55
CA ASP A 609 -35.28 0.82 -28.21
C ASP A 609 -34.28 1.60 -27.37
N GLN A 610 -34.78 2.27 -26.34
CA GLN A 610 -33.99 3.15 -25.52
C GLN A 610 -34.57 3.16 -24.10
N GLY A 611 -33.69 3.03 -23.11
CA GLY A 611 -34.09 2.98 -21.70
C GLY A 611 -32.95 2.66 -20.76
N VAL A 612 -33.29 2.49 -19.49
CA VAL A 612 -32.41 2.00 -18.43
C VAL A 612 -33.12 0.89 -17.65
N LEU A 613 -32.40 -0.19 -17.39
CA LEU A 613 -32.82 -1.28 -16.51
C LEU A 613 -31.98 -1.20 -15.25
N THR A 614 -32.63 -1.14 -14.09
CA THR A 614 -31.98 -1.02 -12.78
C THR A 614 -32.36 -2.20 -11.91
N ALA A 615 -31.39 -2.76 -11.19
CA ALA A 615 -31.62 -3.67 -10.08
C ALA A 615 -30.72 -3.35 -8.88
N VAL A 616 -31.24 -3.50 -7.66
CA VAL A 616 -30.46 -3.39 -6.42
C VAL A 616 -30.44 -4.78 -5.78
N ILE A 617 -29.28 -5.43 -5.78
CA ILE A 617 -29.14 -6.86 -5.46
C ILE A 617 -28.09 -7.05 -4.36
N LEU A 618 -28.44 -7.81 -3.32
CA LEU A 618 -27.46 -8.41 -2.41
C LEU A 618 -27.15 -9.81 -2.93
N SER A 619 -25.93 -10.00 -3.44
CA SER A 619 -25.51 -11.26 -4.07
C SER A 619 -24.81 -12.19 -3.08
N PRO A 620 -25.04 -13.51 -3.15
CA PRO A 620 -24.26 -14.46 -2.37
C PRO A 620 -22.83 -14.51 -2.94
N CYS A 621 -21.83 -14.53 -2.06
CA CYS A 621 -20.43 -14.52 -2.45
C CYS A 621 -19.70 -15.65 -1.73
N ALA A 622 -19.59 -16.82 -2.38
CA ALA A 622 -18.95 -17.99 -1.79
C ALA A 622 -18.32 -18.88 -2.85
N GLU A 623 -17.38 -19.71 -2.42
CA GLU A 623 -16.76 -20.72 -3.27
C GLU A 623 -17.81 -21.63 -3.93
N GLY A 624 -17.69 -21.86 -5.25
CA GLY A 624 -18.63 -22.69 -6.01
C GLY A 624 -20.02 -22.08 -6.24
N ILE A 625 -20.25 -20.80 -5.87
CA ILE A 625 -21.50 -20.08 -6.10
C ILE A 625 -21.33 -19.08 -7.27
N TRP A 626 -22.35 -19.03 -8.14
CA TRP A 626 -22.41 -18.18 -9.33
C TRP A 626 -23.79 -17.52 -9.48
N PRO A 627 -24.05 -16.40 -8.80
CA PRO A 627 -25.23 -15.58 -9.03
C PRO A 627 -25.10 -14.74 -10.31
N ALA A 628 -26.21 -14.55 -11.02
CA ALA A 628 -26.26 -13.76 -12.24
C ALA A 628 -27.54 -12.91 -12.35
N PHE A 629 -27.38 -11.72 -12.91
CA PHE A 629 -28.42 -10.80 -13.40
C PHE A 629 -28.06 -10.35 -14.81
N TRP A 630 -28.86 -10.77 -15.78
CA TRP A 630 -28.45 -10.80 -17.18
C TRP A 630 -29.66 -10.83 -18.11
N LEU A 631 -29.44 -10.76 -19.42
CA LEU A 631 -30.47 -10.67 -20.44
C LEU A 631 -30.26 -11.68 -21.57
N LEU A 632 -31.37 -12.27 -22.01
CA LEU A 632 -31.46 -13.06 -23.24
C LEU A 632 -32.70 -12.64 -24.05
N PRO A 633 -32.68 -12.81 -25.38
CA PRO A 633 -33.84 -12.52 -26.20
C PRO A 633 -35.04 -13.39 -25.82
N GLN A 634 -36.24 -12.87 -26.00
CA GLN A 634 -37.44 -13.66 -25.84
C GLN A 634 -37.42 -14.91 -26.75
N GLU A 635 -37.76 -16.06 -26.16
CA GLU A 635 -37.80 -17.33 -26.89
C GLU A 635 -38.83 -17.31 -28.04
N PRO A 636 -38.55 -18.01 -29.16
CA PRO A 636 -37.32 -18.73 -29.46
C PRO A 636 -36.20 -17.79 -29.93
N PHE A 637 -34.95 -18.13 -29.56
CA PHE A 637 -33.73 -17.45 -29.99
C PHE A 637 -32.60 -18.46 -30.24
N ALA A 638 -31.58 -18.06 -30.97
CA ALA A 638 -30.37 -18.83 -31.23
C ALA A 638 -29.16 -18.22 -30.51
N TRP A 639 -28.59 -18.94 -29.56
CA TRP A 639 -27.36 -18.53 -28.87
C TRP A 639 -26.11 -18.99 -29.65
N PRO A 640 -25.03 -18.19 -29.74
CA PRO A 640 -24.86 -16.84 -29.19
C PRO A 640 -25.29 -15.72 -30.15
N THR A 641 -25.74 -16.05 -31.37
CA THR A 641 -25.93 -15.06 -32.45
C THR A 641 -26.98 -14.00 -32.15
N ASP A 642 -28.06 -14.37 -31.45
CA ASP A 642 -29.12 -13.43 -31.09
C ASP A 642 -28.73 -12.53 -29.90
N GLY A 643 -27.56 -12.78 -29.28
CA GLY A 643 -26.94 -11.97 -28.25
C GLY A 643 -27.28 -12.35 -26.81
N GLU A 644 -26.38 -12.03 -25.90
CA GLU A 644 -26.53 -12.16 -24.44
C GLU A 644 -25.84 -10.96 -23.76
N VAL A 645 -26.49 -10.41 -22.72
CA VAL A 645 -25.99 -9.24 -21.99
C VAL A 645 -25.98 -9.52 -20.50
N ASP A 646 -24.80 -9.68 -19.94
CA ASP A 646 -24.61 -9.94 -18.51
C ASP A 646 -24.32 -8.64 -17.79
N ILE A 647 -25.25 -8.25 -16.92
CA ILE A 647 -25.16 -6.99 -16.18
C ILE A 647 -24.32 -7.21 -14.92
N ALA A 648 -24.60 -8.31 -14.21
CA ALA A 648 -23.89 -8.69 -13.01
C ALA A 648 -23.70 -10.20 -12.89
N GLU A 649 -22.45 -10.63 -12.85
CA GLU A 649 -22.06 -12.00 -12.51
C GLU A 649 -20.88 -12.01 -11.53
N THR A 650 -20.91 -12.85 -10.50
CA THR A 650 -19.73 -13.11 -9.68
C THR A 650 -19.51 -14.61 -9.54
N TRP A 651 -18.26 -15.02 -9.41
CA TRP A 651 -17.88 -16.43 -9.42
C TRP A 651 -17.04 -16.75 -8.20
N ASN A 652 -17.23 -17.93 -7.61
CA ASN A 652 -16.30 -18.48 -6.62
C ASN A 652 -16.01 -17.60 -5.40
N GLY A 653 -16.89 -16.64 -5.10
CA GLY A 653 -16.73 -15.73 -3.97
C GLY A 653 -15.60 -14.71 -4.14
N ASP A 654 -15.22 -14.39 -5.38
CA ASP A 654 -14.09 -13.51 -5.70
C ASP A 654 -14.34 -12.00 -5.50
N CYS A 655 -15.56 -11.65 -5.08
CA CYS A 655 -16.04 -10.28 -4.89
C CYS A 655 -15.80 -9.42 -6.14
N GLU A 656 -15.95 -10.00 -7.34
CA GLU A 656 -15.82 -9.33 -8.63
C GLU A 656 -17.10 -9.49 -9.44
N ASN A 657 -17.60 -8.36 -9.95
CA ASN A 657 -18.65 -8.35 -10.95
C ASN A 657 -18.04 -8.45 -12.35
N HIS A 658 -18.45 -9.44 -13.13
CA HIS A 658 -18.15 -9.56 -14.53
C HIS A 658 -19.34 -9.02 -15.32
N SER A 659 -19.13 -7.93 -16.06
CA SER A 659 -20.08 -7.45 -17.05
C SER A 659 -19.66 -8.01 -18.40
N CYS A 660 -20.59 -8.69 -19.08
CA CYS A 660 -20.28 -9.44 -20.29
C CYS A 660 -21.30 -9.11 -21.40
N LEU A 661 -20.84 -9.27 -22.64
CA LEU A 661 -21.64 -9.14 -23.84
C LEU A 661 -21.20 -10.26 -24.78
N HIS A 662 -22.10 -11.13 -25.21
CA HIS A 662 -21.80 -12.26 -26.11
C HIS A 662 -22.58 -12.16 -27.41
N TRP A 663 -21.93 -12.47 -28.55
CA TRP A 663 -22.58 -12.47 -29.87
C TRP A 663 -21.90 -13.40 -30.90
N GLY A 664 -20.84 -14.13 -30.52
CA GLY A 664 -20.11 -15.04 -31.39
C GLY A 664 -19.68 -16.31 -30.68
N GLN A 665 -19.23 -17.31 -31.45
CA GLN A 665 -18.90 -18.64 -30.93
C GLN A 665 -17.50 -18.68 -30.29
N HIS A 666 -17.25 -19.65 -29.41
CA HIS A 666 -15.99 -19.71 -28.64
C HIS A 666 -14.69 -19.75 -29.51
N HIS A 667 -14.76 -20.11 -30.79
CA HIS A 667 -13.59 -20.16 -31.67
C HIS A 667 -13.36 -18.86 -32.47
N GLU A 668 -14.23 -17.87 -32.34
CA GLU A 668 -14.16 -16.61 -33.09
C GLU A 668 -13.39 -15.52 -32.29
N PRO A 669 -12.56 -14.69 -32.96
CA PRO A 669 -11.70 -13.71 -32.29
C PRO A 669 -12.42 -12.46 -31.75
N ASP A 670 -13.66 -12.19 -32.16
CA ASP A 670 -14.50 -11.07 -31.70
C ASP A 670 -15.91 -11.56 -31.36
N LYS A 671 -15.96 -12.40 -30.32
CA LYS A 671 -17.12 -13.21 -29.91
C LYS A 671 -17.83 -12.71 -28.66
N HIS A 672 -17.10 -12.01 -27.80
CA HIS A 672 -17.61 -11.44 -26.57
C HIS A 672 -16.74 -10.29 -26.08
N ARG A 673 -17.29 -9.47 -25.19
CA ARG A 673 -16.56 -8.48 -24.39
C ARG A 673 -16.85 -8.71 -22.92
N VAL A 674 -15.80 -8.66 -22.10
CA VAL A 674 -15.91 -8.84 -20.65
C VAL A 674 -15.11 -7.78 -19.93
N LEU A 675 -15.63 -7.30 -18.80
CA LEU A 675 -14.90 -6.46 -17.88
C LEU A 675 -15.21 -6.82 -16.43
N GLY A 676 -14.16 -7.12 -15.66
CA GLY A 676 -14.23 -7.33 -14.22
C GLY A 676 -14.19 -6.02 -13.43
N THR A 677 -15.11 -5.88 -12.47
CA THR A 677 -15.17 -4.78 -11.50
C THR A 677 -15.19 -5.34 -10.08
N LYS A 678 -14.13 -5.09 -9.30
CA LYS A 678 -14.06 -5.52 -7.90
C LYS A 678 -15.04 -4.75 -7.02
N ILE A 679 -15.83 -5.49 -6.24
CA ILE A 679 -16.77 -4.99 -5.24
C ILE A 679 -16.51 -5.75 -3.91
N PRO A 680 -15.47 -5.36 -3.14
CA PRO A 680 -15.02 -6.13 -1.96
C PRO A 680 -16.08 -6.34 -0.88
N ASP A 681 -17.11 -5.50 -0.86
CA ASP A 681 -18.19 -5.50 0.12
C ASP A 681 -19.53 -6.03 -0.44
N MET A 682 -19.56 -6.65 -1.64
CA MET A 682 -20.81 -7.08 -2.30
C MET A 682 -21.66 -8.04 -1.47
N GLN A 683 -21.04 -8.81 -0.59
CA GLN A 683 -21.71 -9.77 0.30
C GLN A 683 -22.30 -9.13 1.56
N TYR A 684 -21.95 -7.88 1.85
CA TYR A 684 -22.35 -7.18 3.08
C TYR A 684 -23.35 -6.06 2.82
N ARG A 685 -23.60 -5.71 1.57
CA ARG A 685 -24.58 -4.68 1.20
C ARG A 685 -25.25 -4.97 -0.15
N PRO A 686 -26.47 -4.47 -0.36
CA PRO A 686 -27.05 -4.42 -1.70
C PRO A 686 -26.22 -3.51 -2.62
N VAL A 687 -26.00 -3.96 -3.85
CA VAL A 687 -25.28 -3.25 -4.91
C VAL A 687 -26.29 -2.84 -5.98
N ARG A 688 -26.19 -1.60 -6.46
CA ARG A 688 -27.03 -1.12 -7.56
C ARG A 688 -26.34 -1.40 -8.91
N TYR A 689 -27.06 -2.05 -9.81
CA TYR A 689 -26.66 -2.33 -11.18
C TYR A 689 -27.61 -1.62 -12.13
N ASP A 690 -27.06 -0.90 -13.11
CA ASP A 690 -27.86 -0.30 -14.18
C ASP A 690 -27.31 -0.69 -15.56
N LEU A 691 -28.19 -0.94 -16.53
CA LEU A 691 -27.85 -1.04 -17.95
C LEU A 691 -28.65 0.00 -18.71
N ALA A 692 -27.98 0.99 -19.29
CA ALA A 692 -28.60 1.96 -20.19
C ALA A 692 -28.31 1.60 -21.64
N TRP A 693 -29.32 1.63 -22.50
CA TRP A 693 -29.17 1.32 -23.94
C TRP A 693 -29.85 2.37 -24.82
N VAL A 694 -29.31 2.54 -26.02
CA VAL A 694 -29.94 3.26 -27.13
C VAL A 694 -29.71 2.51 -28.43
N GLN A 695 -30.79 2.09 -29.08
CA GLN A 695 -30.78 1.33 -30.33
C GLN A 695 -31.80 1.91 -31.31
N PRO A 696 -31.48 3.01 -32.01
CA PRO A 696 -32.44 3.74 -32.83
C PRO A 696 -33.14 2.84 -33.85
N GLY A 697 -34.47 2.68 -33.71
CA GLY A 697 -35.30 1.88 -34.62
C GLY A 697 -35.09 0.37 -34.52
N GLY A 698 -34.42 -0.13 -33.48
CA GLY A 698 -34.16 -1.56 -33.29
C GLY A 698 -33.30 -2.17 -34.40
N GLN A 699 -32.53 -1.35 -35.12
CA GLN A 699 -31.72 -1.78 -36.25
C GLN A 699 -30.57 -2.70 -35.76
N PRO A 700 -30.40 -3.89 -36.37
CA PRO A 700 -29.28 -4.77 -36.03
C PRO A 700 -27.93 -4.10 -36.27
N GLY A 701 -26.99 -4.29 -35.34
CA GLY A 701 -25.65 -3.70 -35.42
C GLY A 701 -25.57 -2.18 -35.23
N GLN A 702 -26.67 -1.54 -34.84
CA GLN A 702 -26.73 -0.10 -34.58
C GLN A 702 -27.24 0.18 -33.18
N GLY A 703 -26.36 0.49 -32.24
CA GLY A 703 -26.75 0.98 -30.93
C GLY A 703 -25.65 0.86 -29.91
N ARG A 704 -25.90 1.38 -28.72
CA ARG A 704 -24.90 1.62 -27.68
C ARG A 704 -25.44 1.24 -26.32
N MET A 705 -24.60 0.66 -25.48
CA MET A 705 -24.91 0.24 -24.12
C MET A 705 -23.85 0.70 -23.13
N VAL A 706 -24.27 1.09 -21.93
CA VAL A 706 -23.38 1.39 -20.81
C VAL A 706 -23.89 0.65 -19.56
N TRP A 707 -22.97 -0.06 -18.92
CA TRP A 707 -23.17 -0.73 -17.64
C TRP A 707 -22.73 0.19 -16.52
N TYR A 708 -23.51 0.22 -15.44
CA TYR A 708 -23.21 0.98 -14.24
C TYR A 708 -23.25 0.09 -13.01
N ILE A 709 -22.35 0.38 -12.07
CA ILE A 709 -22.31 -0.22 -10.73
C ILE A 709 -22.27 0.92 -9.73
N ASP A 710 -23.24 0.96 -8.81
CA ASP A 710 -23.46 2.04 -7.84
C ASP A 710 -23.43 3.44 -8.50
N GLY A 711 -24.07 3.54 -9.67
CA GLY A 711 -24.16 4.78 -10.46
C GLY A 711 -22.89 5.16 -11.22
N ARG A 712 -21.82 4.36 -11.16
CA ARG A 712 -20.58 4.62 -11.92
C ARG A 712 -20.55 3.80 -13.20
N PRO A 713 -20.30 4.39 -14.37
CA PRO A 713 -20.18 3.61 -15.59
C PRO A 713 -18.90 2.77 -15.54
N VAL A 714 -19.03 1.46 -15.78
CA VAL A 714 -17.91 0.51 -15.66
C VAL A 714 -17.48 -0.02 -17.03
N MET A 715 -18.43 -0.31 -17.91
CA MET A 715 -18.21 -0.88 -19.23
C MET A 715 -19.15 -0.21 -20.23
N LYS A 716 -18.67 -0.02 -21.46
CA LYS A 716 -19.51 0.29 -22.61
C LYS A 716 -19.34 -0.75 -23.72
N GLY A 717 -20.33 -0.84 -24.59
CA GLY A 717 -20.30 -1.70 -25.77
C GLY A 717 -21.27 -1.22 -26.83
N ASP A 718 -20.87 -1.34 -28.09
CA ASP A 718 -21.80 -1.23 -29.22
C ASP A 718 -22.66 -2.51 -29.29
N ILE A 719 -23.90 -2.38 -29.73
CA ILE A 719 -24.80 -3.53 -29.97
C ILE A 719 -24.30 -4.26 -31.21
N PRO A 720 -23.86 -5.53 -31.10
CA PRO A 720 -23.25 -6.25 -32.21
C PRO A 720 -24.23 -6.50 -33.38
N PRO A 721 -23.73 -6.62 -34.62
CA PRO A 721 -24.54 -7.11 -35.73
C PRO A 721 -25.05 -8.53 -35.45
N GLY A 722 -26.34 -8.77 -35.74
CA GLY A 722 -26.99 -10.06 -35.48
C GLY A 722 -27.70 -10.15 -34.13
N THR A 723 -27.29 -9.35 -33.14
CA THR A 723 -27.99 -9.26 -31.85
C THR A 723 -29.44 -8.83 -32.06
N ARG A 724 -30.37 -9.54 -31.40
CA ARG A 724 -31.79 -9.25 -31.45
C ARG A 724 -32.07 -7.87 -30.84
N PRO A 725 -33.10 -7.13 -31.29
CA PRO A 725 -33.36 -5.80 -30.76
C PRO A 725 -33.48 -5.80 -29.23
N MET A 726 -32.90 -4.81 -28.55
CA MET A 726 -32.89 -4.73 -27.09
C MET A 726 -34.30 -4.74 -26.50
N ARG A 727 -35.28 -4.17 -27.21
CA ARG A 727 -36.71 -4.22 -26.85
C ARG A 727 -37.26 -5.64 -26.67
N ASP A 728 -36.65 -6.65 -27.27
CA ASP A 728 -37.07 -8.05 -27.21
C ASP A 728 -36.32 -8.83 -26.13
N MET A 729 -35.35 -8.22 -25.46
CA MET A 729 -34.59 -8.86 -24.38
C MET A 729 -35.47 -9.03 -23.14
N THR A 730 -35.38 -10.21 -22.53
CA THR A 730 -35.98 -10.58 -21.24
C THR A 730 -34.91 -10.53 -20.16
N ILE A 731 -35.34 -10.37 -18.91
CA ILE A 731 -34.49 -10.31 -17.73
C ILE A 731 -34.35 -11.69 -17.13
N LEU A 732 -33.13 -12.09 -16.79
CA LEU A 732 -32.83 -13.34 -16.11
C LEU A 732 -32.17 -13.08 -14.75
N LEU A 733 -32.59 -13.89 -13.78
CA LEU A 733 -32.02 -13.93 -12.42
C LEU A 733 -31.81 -15.39 -12.04
N ASN A 734 -30.62 -15.76 -11.59
CA ASN A 734 -30.36 -17.10 -11.07
C ASN A 734 -29.19 -17.14 -10.09
N VAL A 735 -29.09 -18.26 -9.37
CA VAL A 735 -27.90 -18.64 -8.60
C VAL A 735 -27.46 -20.03 -9.04
N ALA A 736 -26.47 -20.11 -9.92
CA ALA A 736 -25.83 -21.35 -10.31
C ALA A 736 -24.84 -21.84 -9.25
N MET A 737 -24.51 -23.13 -9.28
CA MET A 737 -23.54 -23.79 -8.41
C MET A 737 -22.58 -24.64 -9.24
N GLY A 738 -21.27 -24.48 -9.01
CA GLY A 738 -20.24 -25.14 -9.79
C GLY A 738 -20.12 -24.60 -11.22
N GLY A 739 -19.88 -25.48 -12.18
CA GLY A 739 -19.68 -25.13 -13.58
C GLY A 739 -18.26 -24.71 -13.96
N ASN A 740 -18.07 -24.48 -15.26
CA ASN A 740 -16.79 -24.19 -15.90
C ASN A 740 -16.10 -22.96 -15.28
N VAL A 741 -16.86 -21.90 -15.03
CA VAL A 741 -16.37 -20.65 -14.43
C VAL A 741 -15.93 -20.82 -12.98
N CYS A 742 -16.56 -21.77 -12.26
CA CYS A 742 -16.15 -22.12 -10.90
C CYS A 742 -14.93 -23.07 -10.86
N ARG A 743 -14.40 -23.52 -12.01
CA ARG A 743 -13.19 -24.35 -12.14
C ARG A 743 -13.25 -25.64 -11.29
N GLY A 744 -14.40 -26.30 -11.29
CA GLY A 744 -14.62 -27.56 -10.57
C GLY A 744 -14.80 -27.43 -9.06
N LYS A 745 -14.88 -26.21 -8.52
CA LYS A 745 -15.18 -25.98 -7.11
C LYS A 745 -16.68 -26.15 -6.83
N THR A 746 -17.01 -26.68 -5.66
CA THR A 746 -18.39 -26.91 -5.20
C THR A 746 -18.68 -26.11 -3.92
N PRO A 747 -19.91 -25.61 -3.72
CA PRO A 747 -20.26 -24.90 -2.51
C PRO A 747 -20.29 -25.81 -1.28
N ARG A 748 -20.18 -25.21 -0.09
CA ARG A 748 -20.37 -25.92 1.18
C ARG A 748 -21.87 -26.12 1.42
N ASP A 749 -22.22 -27.12 2.23
CA ASP A 749 -23.60 -27.35 2.62
C ASP A 749 -24.17 -26.12 3.35
N GLY A 750 -25.39 -25.73 2.99
CA GLY A 750 -26.04 -24.51 3.48
C GLY A 750 -26.97 -23.88 2.45
N TYR A 751 -27.28 -22.61 2.66
CA TYR A 751 -28.08 -21.81 1.73
C TYR A 751 -27.37 -20.52 1.34
N TYR A 752 -27.64 -20.07 0.12
CA TYR A 752 -27.02 -18.90 -0.49
C TYR A 752 -28.09 -18.07 -1.19
N ASP A 753 -28.38 -16.89 -0.65
CA ASP A 753 -29.48 -16.04 -1.11
C ASP A 753 -28.98 -14.93 -2.01
N LEU A 754 -29.54 -14.86 -3.22
CA LEU A 754 -29.59 -13.65 -4.02
C LEU A 754 -30.87 -12.90 -3.67
N VAL A 755 -30.73 -11.69 -3.16
CA VAL A 755 -31.85 -10.88 -2.67
C VAL A 755 -31.99 -9.64 -3.55
N VAL A 756 -33.08 -9.53 -4.28
CA VAL A 756 -33.41 -8.36 -5.11
C VAL A 756 -34.27 -7.41 -4.28
N HIS A 757 -33.67 -6.27 -3.93
CA HIS A 757 -34.32 -5.21 -3.16
C HIS A 757 -35.20 -4.34 -4.03
N GLN A 758 -34.73 -4.03 -5.24
CA GLN A 758 -35.44 -3.20 -6.22
C GLN A 758 -35.10 -3.68 -7.62
N LEU A 759 -36.07 -3.62 -8.52
CA LEU A 759 -35.87 -3.85 -9.94
C LEU A 759 -36.87 -2.98 -10.70
N PHE A 760 -36.47 -2.25 -11.73
CA PHE A 760 -37.39 -1.47 -12.56
C PHE A 760 -36.75 -1.08 -13.90
N MET A 761 -37.60 -0.70 -14.85
CA MET A 761 -37.19 -0.13 -16.12
C MET A 761 -37.70 1.31 -16.27
N ALA A 762 -36.83 2.21 -16.70
CA ALA A 762 -37.14 3.62 -16.89
C ALA A 762 -36.74 4.14 -18.28
N SER A 763 -37.40 5.20 -18.71
CA SER A 763 -37.24 5.81 -20.03
C SER A 763 -35.91 6.53 -20.22
N GLU A 764 -35.24 6.89 -19.13
CA GLU A 764 -33.95 7.57 -19.15
C GLU A 764 -33.14 7.29 -17.87
N PRO A 765 -31.80 7.41 -17.93
CA PRO A 765 -30.94 7.31 -16.75
C PRO A 765 -31.24 8.38 -15.69
N GLU A 766 -31.15 8.01 -14.42
CA GLU A 766 -31.22 8.98 -13.31
C GLU A 766 -30.04 9.98 -13.37
N TYR A 767 -30.22 11.15 -12.74
CA TYR A 767 -29.18 12.19 -12.57
C TYR A 767 -28.55 12.66 -13.90
N GLY A 768 -29.35 13.31 -14.76
CA GLY A 768 -28.85 13.93 -16.00
C GLY A 768 -29.24 13.23 -17.30
N GLY A 769 -30.05 12.16 -17.23
CA GLY A 769 -30.74 11.58 -18.40
C GLY A 769 -29.80 11.17 -19.52
N TRP A 770 -30.24 11.40 -20.76
CA TRP A 770 -29.46 11.06 -21.95
C TRP A 770 -28.21 11.93 -22.14
N GLN A 771 -28.16 13.12 -21.55
CA GLN A 771 -26.95 13.92 -21.57
C GLN A 771 -25.83 13.26 -20.74
N ARG A 772 -26.17 12.70 -19.57
CA ARG A 772 -25.26 11.87 -18.79
C ARG A 772 -24.82 10.65 -19.60
N PHE A 773 -25.76 9.96 -20.25
CA PHE A 773 -25.42 8.80 -21.09
C PHE A 773 -24.39 9.15 -22.17
N GLU A 774 -24.53 10.25 -22.90
CA GLU A 774 -23.57 10.65 -23.93
C GLU A 774 -22.19 10.97 -23.33
N ASN A 775 -22.16 11.65 -22.19
CA ASN A 775 -20.91 11.93 -21.48
C ASN A 775 -20.23 10.63 -21.01
N ASP A 776 -20.99 9.74 -20.39
CA ASP A 776 -20.47 8.49 -19.85
C ASP A 776 -20.04 7.57 -21.00
N TRP A 777 -20.79 7.52 -22.10
CA TRP A 777 -20.40 6.82 -23.32
C TRP A 777 -19.05 7.30 -23.86
N ALA A 778 -18.78 8.61 -23.86
CA ALA A 778 -17.51 9.15 -24.34
C ALA A 778 -16.31 8.75 -23.47
N HIS A 779 -16.50 8.60 -22.15
CA HIS A 779 -15.41 8.45 -21.17
C HIS A 779 -15.27 7.04 -20.58
N THR A 780 -16.24 6.16 -20.80
CA THR A 780 -16.21 4.77 -20.31
C THR A 780 -15.38 3.89 -21.23
N GLN A 781 -14.69 2.90 -20.67
CA GLN A 781 -13.89 1.95 -21.43
C GLN A 781 -14.76 0.88 -22.10
N LEU A 782 -14.30 0.39 -23.25
CA LEU A 782 -14.87 -0.81 -23.88
C LEU A 782 -14.51 -2.04 -23.03
N GLY A 783 -15.40 -3.05 -23.02
CA GLY A 783 -15.02 -4.36 -22.48
C GLY A 783 -13.89 -5.01 -23.28
N ASN A 784 -13.09 -5.83 -22.61
CA ASN A 784 -11.96 -6.53 -23.22
C ASN A 784 -12.44 -7.73 -24.04
N THR A 785 -11.80 -7.97 -25.18
CA THR A 785 -11.93 -9.24 -25.93
C THR A 785 -10.91 -10.23 -25.36
N TYR A 786 -11.35 -11.44 -24.99
CA TYR A 786 -10.50 -12.49 -24.43
C TYR A 786 -10.24 -13.64 -25.39
#